data_AF-A0A4S2LEI7-F1
#
_entry.id   AF-A0A4S2LEI7-F1
#
_cell.length_a   1.000
_cell.length_b   1.000
_cell.length_c   1.000
_cell.angle_alpha   90.00
_cell.angle_beta   90.00
_cell.angle_gamma   90.00
#
_symmetry.space_group_name_H-M   'P 1'
#
loop_
_entity.id
_entity.type
_entity.pdbx_description
1 polymer ?
#
loop_
_entity_poly.entity_id
_entity_poly.type
_entity_poly.pdbx_seq_one_letter_code
_entity_poly.pdbx_strand_id
1 'polypeptide(L)'
;MSADEWSVGRFLATLDNMENGFFVNSQVTGEDLSVSQSARLAFIHLDASDAIGHAASRESPISKSSQYRSLLHQFDGFLSKITRKLKRVSEGLNVRVAFVLTADHGMTDSDGHGGDSLQETITPLLVWGAGLVGPRLSESSFERHLFTQTDSYGFPVQIEGRQVNEIQQVDLCPLMAALLGIPIPKNSRGRLPLALVNSSDPVKFQMIRANCLQLIAQLQVKLEEKRRSYFMLFFMEYGRLTQEDVANRMQRAETLGAKREYADAIEQYSQLEELTIAALDYYDTYDRKFFRIFVGLSCLLWSLEILCSMLGEVQAGQQQVCAKPRPIGICQLFLCGYGTVIFVFAYSRPVSHTVCQIMPLVFALHLAWSRRRQTQLLNLIKGTAQGMCQAVCTLKTVGPLASFLSVAPRLLIVLNCVCILELLIWGFSHRSCLSAASILVSIWPLLDRSFGRGRKTLRFLWPFACILLAVFPLLPVSSSIYSPFLVTFGGLTLSVISAVFVWRVFISTQLQVKCRYAILPFVMSFFVAVAGLAVLVTRSSTSVAPVARRAVQLFSWSSLVLPLFLFVLVPKKTGHRLFYWITAWMIPYILLSVGYEVLFLGVFLCVGLLWIQMELPNMAANKLWDLETACLCTRNNTLQTQERLCKFETLRRALFFIFLLIVIFFGIADVSTLNKLDIRITYCFVTQIEHGSVVYFAILKILLPLLCLGIIGSAIQTHGNQESSAPYEALVTLAGCCTILSNLFIVQFFMWLRVEGSWLAIGTSIAHYGIAMGISLLTFVLLFIGLGMLCLEFPMKLCMSSRQSFHTLDPL
;
A
#
# COMPACT_ATOMS: atom_id res chain seq x y z
N MET A 1 -27.43 -13.73 29.14
CA MET A 1 -26.13 -14.34 29.46
C MET A 1 -25.16 -13.87 28.41
N SER A 2 -24.10 -13.15 28.79
CA SER A 2 -23.06 -12.76 27.82
C SER A 2 -22.31 -14.00 27.34
N ALA A 3 -21.61 -13.90 26.20
CA ALA A 3 -20.76 -14.98 25.70
C ALA A 3 -19.72 -15.40 26.76
N ASP A 4 -19.11 -14.43 27.43
CA ASP A 4 -18.13 -14.66 28.49
C ASP A 4 -18.73 -15.37 29.71
N GLU A 5 -19.94 -14.97 30.14
CA GLU A 5 -20.63 -15.63 31.23
C GLU A 5 -20.99 -17.09 30.88
N TRP A 6 -21.36 -17.35 29.63
CA TRP A 6 -21.56 -18.71 29.12
C TRP A 6 -20.26 -19.52 29.15
N SER A 7 -19.15 -18.96 28.63
CA SER A 7 -17.84 -19.62 28.57
C SER A 7 -17.33 -19.99 29.96
N VAL A 8 -17.38 -19.03 30.90
CA VAL A 8 -16.99 -19.26 32.29
C VAL A 8 -17.92 -20.28 32.95
N GLY A 9 -19.24 -20.16 32.76
CA GLY A 9 -20.21 -21.10 33.32
C GLY A 9 -19.99 -22.53 32.83
N ARG A 10 -19.73 -22.71 31.53
CA ARG A 10 -19.40 -24.02 30.96
C ARG A 10 -18.12 -24.59 31.51
N PHE A 11 -17.06 -23.77 31.60
CA PHE A 11 -15.80 -24.22 32.19
C PHE A 11 -15.99 -24.67 33.64
N LEU A 12 -16.67 -23.87 34.47
CA LEU A 12 -16.94 -24.23 35.87
C LEU A 12 -17.73 -25.54 36.00
N ALA A 13 -18.70 -25.78 35.11
CA ALA A 13 -19.46 -27.03 35.08
C ALA A 13 -18.58 -28.24 34.69
N THR A 14 -17.59 -28.06 33.79
CA THR A 14 -16.67 -29.14 33.42
C THR A 14 -15.73 -29.56 34.55
N LEU A 15 -15.45 -28.66 35.50
CA LEU A 15 -14.65 -28.97 36.68
C LEU A 15 -15.38 -29.88 37.69
N ASP A 16 -16.73 -29.86 37.69
CA ASP A 16 -17.54 -30.70 38.58
C ASP A 16 -17.68 -32.14 38.09
N ASN A 17 -17.37 -32.40 36.82
CA ASN A 17 -17.45 -33.73 36.24
C ASN A 17 -16.16 -34.51 36.49
N MET A 18 -16.11 -35.30 37.56
CA MET A 18 -14.92 -36.09 37.92
C MET A 18 -14.79 -37.40 37.14
N GLU A 19 -15.85 -37.86 36.46
CA GLU A 19 -15.87 -39.12 35.70
C GLU A 19 -15.37 -38.95 34.26
N ASN A 20 -15.71 -37.82 33.61
CA ASN A 20 -15.36 -37.52 32.21
C ASN A 20 -14.85 -36.07 31.98
N GLY A 21 -14.62 -35.29 33.04
CA GLY A 21 -14.18 -33.89 32.94
C GLY A 21 -12.69 -33.63 33.13
N PHE A 22 -12.34 -32.42 33.57
CA PHE A 22 -10.95 -31.93 33.52
C PHE A 22 -9.98 -32.66 34.47
N PHE A 23 -10.48 -33.26 35.55
CA PHE A 23 -9.64 -33.94 36.56
C PHE A 23 -9.75 -35.47 36.56
N VAL A 24 -10.28 -36.07 35.49
CA VAL A 24 -10.42 -37.54 35.36
C VAL A 24 -9.10 -38.27 35.63
N ASN A 25 -9.13 -39.35 36.42
CA ASN A 25 -7.95 -40.13 36.82
C ASN A 25 -6.91 -39.36 37.66
N SER A 26 -7.28 -38.27 38.32
CA SER A 26 -6.37 -37.51 39.22
C SER A 26 -6.49 -37.89 40.69
N GLN A 27 -7.27 -38.94 41.00
CA GLN A 27 -7.48 -39.41 42.37
C GLN A 27 -6.25 -40.18 42.87
N VAL A 28 -5.95 -40.02 44.16
CA VAL A 28 -4.88 -40.75 44.84
C VAL A 28 -5.34 -42.18 45.08
N THR A 29 -4.91 -43.11 44.23
CA THR A 29 -5.06 -44.55 44.49
C THR A 29 -3.66 -45.18 44.41
N GLY A 30 -3.34 -45.98 45.45
CA GLY A 30 -2.06 -46.61 45.84
C GLY A 30 -0.88 -46.72 44.85
N GLU A 31 0.33 -46.65 45.41
CA GLU A 31 1.71 -47.03 45.00
C GLU A 31 2.15 -47.29 43.53
N ASP A 32 1.28 -47.27 42.52
CA ASP A 32 1.66 -47.38 41.11
C ASP A 32 2.12 -46.02 40.57
N LEU A 33 3.39 -45.71 40.83
CA LEU A 33 4.17 -44.56 40.32
C LEU A 33 4.33 -44.54 38.78
N SER A 34 3.68 -45.44 38.03
CA SER A 34 3.75 -45.50 36.55
C SER A 34 2.63 -44.74 35.84
N VAL A 35 1.89 -43.87 36.53
CA VAL A 35 0.95 -42.95 35.86
C VAL A 35 1.75 -41.88 35.12
N SER A 36 1.87 -42.05 33.81
CA SER A 36 2.31 -41.04 32.85
C SER A 36 1.83 -39.65 33.29
N GLN A 37 2.76 -38.70 33.51
CA GLN A 37 2.43 -37.30 33.82
C GLN A 37 1.46 -36.76 32.74
N SER A 38 0.17 -36.73 33.03
CA SER A 38 -0.82 -36.20 32.11
C SER A 38 -0.88 -34.68 32.26
N ALA A 39 -0.18 -33.96 31.38
CA ALA A 39 -0.33 -32.52 31.26
C ALA A 39 -1.75 -32.17 30.79
N ARG A 40 -2.41 -31.24 31.49
CA ARG A 40 -3.75 -30.75 31.11
C ARG A 40 -3.71 -29.25 30.97
N LEU A 41 -4.35 -28.75 29.91
CA LEU A 41 -4.38 -27.34 29.57
C LEU A 41 -5.81 -26.91 29.28
N ALA A 42 -6.25 -25.83 29.92
CA ALA A 42 -7.52 -25.18 29.66
C ALA A 42 -7.25 -23.76 29.14
N PHE A 43 -7.80 -23.43 27.97
CA PHE A 43 -7.80 -22.07 27.43
C PHE A 43 -9.20 -21.48 27.60
N ILE A 44 -9.27 -20.32 28.26
CA ILE A 44 -10.51 -19.58 28.46
C ILE A 44 -10.32 -18.22 27.79
N HIS A 45 -11.10 -17.98 26.74
CA HIS A 45 -11.10 -16.72 26.00
C HIS A 45 -12.33 -15.89 26.40
N LEU A 46 -12.12 -14.61 26.69
CA LEU A 46 -13.15 -13.64 27.08
C LEU A 46 -13.13 -12.49 26.05
N ASP A 47 -14.20 -12.36 25.27
CA ASP A 47 -14.23 -11.52 24.07
C ASP A 47 -14.83 -10.13 24.34
N ALA A 48 -15.61 -9.97 25.43
CA ALA A 48 -16.38 -8.75 25.63
C ALA A 48 -15.52 -7.49 25.78
N SER A 49 -14.25 -7.61 26.20
CA SER A 49 -13.34 -6.45 26.30
C SER A 49 -12.98 -5.86 24.96
N ASP A 50 -12.79 -6.68 23.92
CA ASP A 50 -12.49 -6.16 22.59
C ASP A 50 -13.73 -5.46 22.01
N ALA A 51 -14.87 -6.16 22.00
CA ALA A 51 -16.12 -5.64 21.46
C ALA A 51 -16.58 -4.34 22.14
N ILE A 52 -16.55 -4.27 23.48
CA ILE A 52 -16.92 -3.06 24.23
C ILE A 52 -15.85 -1.98 24.09
N GLY A 53 -14.57 -2.34 23.97
CA GLY A 53 -13.49 -1.40 23.68
C GLY A 53 -13.70 -0.66 22.36
N HIS A 54 -14.04 -1.38 21.29
CA HIS A 54 -14.38 -0.80 19.98
C HIS A 54 -15.64 0.05 20.00
N ALA A 55 -16.65 -0.33 20.78
CA ALA A 55 -17.86 0.47 20.91
C ALA A 55 -17.58 1.77 21.66
N ALA A 56 -16.84 1.70 22.77
CA ALA A 56 -16.51 2.83 23.62
C ALA A 56 -15.64 3.88 22.89
N SER A 57 -14.59 3.44 22.18
CA SER A 57 -13.64 4.34 21.49
C SER A 57 -14.29 5.22 20.41
N ARG A 58 -15.45 4.83 19.89
CA ARG A 58 -16.21 5.61 18.90
C ARG A 58 -16.95 6.80 19.52
N GLU A 59 -17.22 6.75 20.81
CA GLU A 59 -18.02 7.75 21.52
C GLU A 59 -17.17 8.61 22.47
N SER A 60 -16.17 8.02 23.13
CA SER A 60 -15.29 8.70 24.08
C SER A 60 -14.00 7.90 24.35
N PRO A 61 -12.94 8.50 24.92
CA PRO A 61 -11.78 7.75 25.38
C PRO A 61 -12.18 6.58 26.29
N ILE A 62 -11.60 5.40 26.07
CA ILE A 62 -11.97 4.15 26.77
C ILE A 62 -11.79 4.30 28.27
N SER A 63 -10.73 5.01 28.69
CA SER A 63 -10.44 5.33 30.08
C SER A 63 -11.58 6.02 30.83
N LYS A 64 -12.50 6.69 30.11
CA LYS A 64 -13.67 7.39 30.65
C LYS A 64 -14.98 6.62 30.49
N SER A 65 -14.97 5.48 29.80
CA SER A 65 -16.16 4.66 29.59
C SER A 65 -16.58 3.92 30.88
N SER A 66 -17.76 4.26 31.39
CA SER A 66 -18.36 3.57 32.54
C SER A 66 -18.69 2.11 32.21
N GLN A 67 -19.11 1.84 30.98
CA GLN A 67 -19.39 0.49 30.49
C GLN A 67 -18.13 -0.38 30.51
N TYR A 68 -17.01 0.15 30.01
CA TYR A 68 -15.74 -0.58 30.00
C TYR A 68 -15.23 -0.87 31.43
N ARG A 69 -15.35 0.10 32.35
CA ARG A 69 -15.03 -0.12 33.77
C ARG A 69 -15.92 -1.18 34.42
N SER A 70 -17.23 -1.14 34.15
CA SER A 70 -18.15 -2.15 34.68
C SER A 70 -17.81 -3.55 34.15
N LEU A 71 -17.37 -3.67 32.91
CA LEU A 71 -16.88 -4.92 32.34
C LEU A 71 -15.63 -5.44 33.09
N LEU A 72 -14.66 -4.57 33.37
CA LEU A 72 -13.45 -4.97 34.11
C LEU A 72 -13.79 -5.54 35.51
N HIS A 73 -14.78 -4.96 36.21
CA HIS A 73 -15.29 -5.53 37.46
C HIS A 73 -15.94 -6.91 37.27
N GLN A 74 -16.63 -7.12 36.16
CA GLN A 74 -17.21 -8.43 35.83
C GLN A 74 -16.11 -9.47 35.58
N PHE A 75 -15.04 -9.09 34.87
CA PHE A 75 -13.87 -9.94 34.62
C PHE A 75 -13.18 -10.36 35.91
N ASP A 76 -12.95 -9.43 36.83
CA ASP A 76 -12.43 -9.75 38.17
C ASP A 76 -13.32 -10.77 38.90
N GLY A 77 -14.65 -10.59 38.81
CA GLY A 77 -15.62 -11.55 39.33
C GLY A 77 -15.51 -12.94 38.70
N PHE A 78 -15.27 -13.04 37.39
CA PHE A 78 -15.04 -14.31 36.70
C PHE A 78 -13.74 -14.98 37.14
N LEU A 79 -12.64 -14.23 37.20
CA LEU A 79 -11.34 -14.73 37.67
C LEU A 79 -11.42 -15.26 39.10
N SER A 80 -12.14 -14.55 39.98
CA SER A 80 -12.39 -14.97 41.35
C SER A 80 -13.19 -16.28 41.44
N LYS A 81 -14.21 -16.47 40.58
CA LYS A 81 -14.99 -17.71 40.52
C LYS A 81 -14.13 -18.89 40.04
N ILE A 82 -13.40 -18.69 38.93
CA ILE A 82 -12.50 -19.70 38.35
C ILE A 82 -11.45 -20.15 39.36
N THR A 83 -10.72 -19.19 39.95
CA THR A 83 -9.60 -19.47 40.86
C THR A 83 -10.09 -20.21 42.11
N ARG A 84 -11.20 -19.76 42.73
CA ARG A 84 -11.75 -20.42 43.92
C ARG A 84 -12.28 -21.82 43.62
N LYS A 85 -12.97 -22.01 42.48
CA LYS A 85 -13.50 -23.32 42.08
C LYS A 85 -12.37 -24.31 41.81
N LEU A 86 -11.38 -23.91 41.02
CA LEU A 86 -10.21 -24.75 40.73
C LEU A 86 -9.48 -25.14 42.01
N LYS A 87 -9.21 -24.17 42.90
CA LYS A 87 -8.59 -24.44 44.20
C LYS A 87 -9.38 -25.49 44.98
N ARG A 88 -10.68 -25.29 45.17
CA ARG A 88 -11.57 -26.21 45.90
C ARG A 88 -11.62 -27.61 45.28
N VAL A 89 -11.72 -27.73 43.95
CA VAL A 89 -11.81 -29.05 43.28
C VAL A 89 -10.46 -29.76 43.27
N SER A 90 -9.35 -29.00 43.21
CA SER A 90 -7.99 -29.56 43.26
C SER A 90 -7.54 -29.98 44.65
N GLU A 91 -8.18 -29.48 45.71
CA GLU A 91 -7.86 -29.84 47.09
C GLU A 91 -8.02 -31.36 47.31
N GLY A 92 -6.93 -32.01 47.74
CA GLY A 92 -6.90 -33.47 47.96
C GLY A 92 -6.58 -34.32 46.73
N LEU A 93 -6.40 -33.73 45.54
CA LEU A 93 -5.93 -34.41 44.35
C LEU A 93 -4.41 -34.28 44.21
N ASN A 94 -3.74 -35.25 43.56
CA ASN A 94 -2.32 -35.15 43.22
C ASN A 94 -2.11 -34.29 41.96
N VAL A 95 -2.54 -33.03 42.02
CA VAL A 95 -2.45 -32.09 40.89
C VAL A 95 -1.80 -30.78 41.32
N ARG A 96 -1.04 -30.19 40.40
CA ARG A 96 -0.43 -28.86 40.55
C ARG A 96 -1.06 -27.94 39.51
N VAL A 97 -1.53 -26.78 39.93
CA VAL A 97 -2.24 -25.83 39.08
C VAL A 97 -1.45 -24.53 38.97
N ALA A 98 -1.23 -24.07 37.75
CA ALA A 98 -0.66 -22.77 37.43
C ALA A 98 -1.66 -21.97 36.59
N PHE A 99 -1.62 -20.65 36.71
CA PHE A 99 -2.49 -19.72 36.02
C PHE A 99 -1.65 -18.74 35.21
N VAL A 100 -2.08 -18.50 33.98
CA VAL A 100 -1.51 -17.49 33.07
C VAL A 100 -2.68 -16.67 32.54
N LEU A 101 -2.75 -15.41 32.94
CA LEU A 101 -3.73 -14.45 32.45
C LEU A 101 -3.00 -13.40 31.62
N THR A 102 -3.44 -13.23 30.38
CA THR A 102 -2.87 -12.24 29.47
C THR A 102 -3.90 -11.80 28.43
N ALA A 103 -3.50 -10.91 27.52
CA ALA A 103 -4.24 -10.52 26.35
C ALA A 103 -3.37 -10.70 25.09
N ASP A 104 -4.01 -10.77 23.94
CA ASP A 104 -3.38 -10.76 22.63
C ASP A 104 -2.94 -9.36 22.19
N HIS A 105 -3.72 -8.33 22.52
CA HIS A 105 -3.38 -6.93 22.27
C HIS A 105 -4.02 -5.97 23.29
N GLY A 106 -3.62 -4.69 23.22
CA GLY A 106 -4.29 -3.58 23.88
C GLY A 106 -5.22 -2.81 22.92
N MET A 107 -5.56 -1.57 23.24
CA MET A 107 -6.55 -0.77 22.50
C MET A 107 -6.25 0.72 22.59
N THR A 108 -6.40 1.45 21.48
CA THR A 108 -6.29 2.91 21.44
C THR A 108 -7.63 3.62 21.67
N ASP A 109 -7.57 4.88 22.09
CA ASP A 109 -8.77 5.71 22.31
C ASP A 109 -9.47 6.15 21.01
N SER A 110 -8.79 6.14 19.86
CA SER A 110 -9.28 6.77 18.62
C SER A 110 -9.33 5.86 17.39
N ASP A 111 -8.69 4.69 17.40
CA ASP A 111 -8.49 3.92 16.17
C ASP A 111 -8.61 2.38 16.31
N GLY A 112 -9.00 1.88 17.48
CA GLY A 112 -9.09 0.45 17.75
C GLY A 112 -7.72 -0.15 18.10
N HIS A 113 -7.41 -1.32 17.53
CA HIS A 113 -6.13 -2.01 17.67
C HIS A 113 -5.61 -2.51 16.29
N GLY A 114 -4.39 -3.06 16.27
CA GLY A 114 -3.74 -3.64 15.08
C GLY A 114 -2.55 -2.83 14.55
N GLY A 115 -2.37 -1.60 15.06
CA GLY A 115 -1.20 -0.74 14.90
C GLY A 115 -0.02 -1.15 15.79
N ASP A 116 1.04 -0.33 15.74
CA ASP A 116 2.32 -0.53 16.45
C ASP A 116 2.49 0.40 17.66
N SER A 117 1.41 1.02 18.14
CA SER A 117 1.48 1.86 19.34
C SER A 117 1.70 1.02 20.60
N LEU A 118 2.34 1.60 21.60
CA LEU A 118 2.58 0.92 22.88
C LEU A 118 1.27 0.50 23.55
N GLN A 119 0.20 1.29 23.39
CA GLN A 119 -1.14 0.97 23.90
C GLN A 119 -1.76 -0.27 23.24
N GLU A 120 -1.31 -0.64 22.04
CA GLU A 120 -1.80 -1.81 21.29
C GLU A 120 -0.91 -3.03 21.50
N THR A 121 0.40 -2.85 21.61
CA THR A 121 1.36 -3.97 21.66
C THR A 121 1.63 -4.48 23.07
N ILE A 122 1.45 -3.63 24.09
CA ILE A 122 1.67 -4.01 25.48
C ILE A 122 0.40 -4.64 26.03
N THR A 123 0.54 -5.86 26.54
CA THR A 123 -0.55 -6.64 27.10
C THR A 123 -0.28 -6.94 28.58
N PRO A 124 -1.33 -7.04 29.42
CA PRO A 124 -1.15 -7.45 30.80
C PRO A 124 -0.64 -8.89 30.85
N LEU A 125 0.20 -9.19 31.85
CA LEU A 125 0.58 -10.56 32.17
C LEU A 125 0.54 -10.77 33.68
N LEU A 126 -0.33 -11.69 34.12
CA LEU A 126 -0.46 -12.11 35.50
C LEU A 126 -0.27 -13.62 35.56
N VAL A 127 0.78 -14.06 36.26
CA VAL A 127 1.12 -15.48 36.42
C VAL A 127 1.20 -15.85 37.90
N TRP A 128 0.57 -16.95 38.30
CA TRP A 128 0.63 -17.45 39.68
C TRP A 128 0.32 -18.94 39.78
N GLY A 129 0.62 -19.53 40.95
CA GLY A 129 0.37 -20.95 41.22
C GLY A 129 1.64 -21.79 41.19
N ALA A 130 1.50 -23.09 40.97
CA ALA A 130 2.59 -24.04 41.07
C ALA A 130 3.66 -23.83 39.99
N GLY A 131 4.94 -23.95 40.37
CA GLY A 131 6.07 -23.81 39.44
C GLY A 131 6.41 -22.36 39.05
N LEU A 132 5.67 -21.37 39.55
CA LEU A 132 5.90 -19.95 39.30
C LEU A 132 6.47 -19.25 40.54
N VAL A 133 7.32 -18.25 40.32
CA VAL A 133 7.89 -17.40 41.38
C VAL A 133 6.80 -16.46 41.90
N GLY A 134 6.68 -16.34 43.22
CA GLY A 134 5.77 -15.39 43.86
C GLY A 134 6.19 -13.92 43.64
N PRO A 135 5.31 -12.95 43.93
CA PRO A 135 5.63 -11.54 43.75
C PRO A 135 6.82 -11.14 44.62
N ARG A 136 7.81 -10.47 44.01
CA ARG A 136 8.89 -9.82 44.74
C ARG A 136 8.41 -8.46 45.20
N LEU A 137 8.35 -8.28 46.51
CA LEU A 137 8.08 -6.99 47.12
C LEU A 137 9.35 -6.15 47.01
N SER A 138 9.21 -4.90 46.57
CA SER A 138 10.34 -3.98 46.58
C SER A 138 10.69 -3.62 48.03
N GLU A 139 11.96 -3.76 48.42
CA GLU A 139 12.46 -3.36 49.74
C GLU A 139 12.23 -1.85 50.02
N SER A 140 12.01 -1.08 48.95
CA SER A 140 11.82 0.37 48.95
C SER A 140 10.36 0.85 49.07
N SER A 141 9.45 0.03 49.60
CA SER A 141 8.02 0.39 49.74
C SER A 141 7.75 1.56 50.71
N PHE A 142 8.78 2.11 51.36
CA PHE A 142 8.69 3.23 52.30
C PHE A 142 9.08 4.60 51.71
N GLU A 143 9.65 4.68 50.51
CA GLU A 143 10.05 5.96 49.90
C GLU A 143 9.12 6.41 48.77
N ARG A 144 8.34 7.47 49.03
CA ARG A 144 7.38 8.11 48.10
C ARG A 144 7.98 8.61 46.77
N HIS A 145 9.30 8.59 46.60
CA HIS A 145 9.99 9.15 45.43
C HIS A 145 10.22 8.15 44.28
N LEU A 146 9.92 6.86 44.48
CA LEU A 146 10.11 5.81 43.45
C LEU A 146 8.88 5.52 42.59
N PHE A 147 7.71 6.11 42.89
CA PHE A 147 6.49 5.97 42.07
C PHE A 147 6.57 6.64 40.69
N THR A 148 7.67 7.31 40.38
CA THR A 148 7.92 7.98 39.09
C THR A 148 8.89 7.22 38.19
N GLN A 149 9.50 6.13 38.66
CA GLN A 149 10.31 5.29 37.79
C GLN A 149 9.41 4.55 36.81
N THR A 150 9.66 4.80 35.54
CA THR A 150 9.00 4.13 34.44
C THR A 150 9.99 3.25 33.71
N ASP A 151 9.50 2.15 33.16
CA ASP A 151 10.26 1.31 32.26
C ASP A 151 10.56 2.03 30.92
N SER A 152 11.20 1.33 29.99
CA SER A 152 11.47 1.85 28.63
C SER A 152 10.21 2.20 27.84
N TYR A 153 9.04 1.80 28.32
CA TYR A 153 7.74 2.00 27.68
C TYR A 153 6.87 3.05 28.39
N GLY A 154 7.37 3.67 29.47
CA GLY A 154 6.65 4.69 30.22
C GLY A 154 5.67 4.13 31.27
N PHE A 155 5.73 2.83 31.57
CA PHE A 155 4.87 2.19 32.58
C PHE A 155 5.56 2.08 33.93
N PRO A 156 4.79 2.06 35.05
CA PRO A 156 5.36 1.90 36.37
C PRO A 156 6.16 0.60 36.48
N VAL A 157 7.43 0.67 36.88
CA VAL A 157 8.27 -0.51 37.15
C VAL A 157 7.76 -1.35 38.34
N GLN A 158 6.80 -0.80 39.09
CA GLN A 158 6.14 -1.44 40.22
C GLN A 158 4.65 -1.11 40.24
N ILE A 159 3.83 -2.11 40.59
CA ILE A 159 2.39 -1.95 40.81
C ILE A 159 2.09 -2.42 42.24
N GLU A 160 1.56 -1.52 43.07
CA GLU A 160 1.25 -1.78 44.48
C GLU A 160 2.45 -2.37 45.27
N GLY A 161 3.65 -1.86 45.03
CA GLY A 161 4.88 -2.31 45.70
C GLY A 161 5.43 -3.67 45.22
N ARG A 162 4.83 -4.25 44.18
CA ARG A 162 5.31 -5.48 43.53
C ARG A 162 6.09 -5.14 42.28
N GLN A 163 7.25 -5.76 42.11
CA GLN A 163 8.07 -5.59 40.91
C GLN A 163 7.34 -6.16 39.68
N VAL A 164 7.34 -5.38 38.59
CA VAL A 164 6.84 -5.83 37.29
C VAL A 164 8.00 -6.46 36.51
N ASN A 165 7.75 -7.62 35.90
CA ASN A 165 8.68 -8.25 34.97
C ASN A 165 8.14 -8.10 33.55
N GLU A 166 9.02 -7.79 32.61
CA GLU A 166 8.70 -7.71 31.19
C GLU A 166 9.20 -8.99 30.48
N ILE A 167 8.34 -9.58 29.65
CA ILE A 167 8.70 -10.68 28.75
C ILE A 167 8.10 -10.42 27.38
N GLN A 168 8.61 -11.07 26.33
CA GLN A 168 7.96 -11.02 25.02
C GLN A 168 6.76 -11.97 25.00
N GLN A 169 5.70 -11.63 24.27
CA GLN A 169 4.52 -12.51 24.16
C GLN A 169 4.88 -13.92 23.64
N VAL A 170 5.88 -14.00 22.76
CA VAL A 170 6.39 -15.26 22.21
C VAL A 170 7.01 -16.18 23.27
N ASP A 171 7.45 -15.63 24.40
CA ASP A 171 8.06 -16.35 25.53
C ASP A 171 7.03 -17.10 26.38
N LEU A 172 5.73 -16.83 26.21
CA LEU A 172 4.66 -17.58 26.87
C LEU A 172 4.61 -19.03 26.41
N CYS A 173 4.94 -19.30 25.15
CA CYS A 173 4.95 -20.65 24.59
C CYS A 173 5.94 -21.58 25.32
N PRO A 174 7.25 -21.26 25.43
CA PRO A 174 8.17 -22.09 26.19
C PRO A 174 7.87 -22.09 27.69
N LEU A 175 7.36 -20.99 28.26
CA LEU A 175 6.93 -20.95 29.67
C LEU A 175 5.82 -21.97 29.95
N MET A 176 4.76 -21.98 29.16
CA MET A 176 3.64 -22.92 29.33
C MET A 176 4.08 -24.36 29.12
N ALA A 177 4.94 -24.62 28.13
CA ALA A 177 5.50 -25.96 27.91
C ALA A 177 6.33 -26.43 29.13
N ALA A 178 7.15 -25.55 29.70
CA ALA A 178 7.93 -25.85 30.90
C ALA A 178 7.05 -26.10 32.14
N LEU A 179 5.97 -25.33 32.34
CA LEU A 179 5.01 -25.54 33.43
C LEU A 179 4.26 -26.87 33.31
N LEU A 180 3.92 -27.26 32.08
CA LEU A 180 3.23 -28.52 31.78
C LEU A 180 4.18 -29.73 31.79
N GLY A 181 5.49 -29.53 31.69
CA GLY A 181 6.47 -30.61 31.58
C GLY A 181 6.40 -31.33 30.22
N ILE A 182 6.03 -30.63 29.15
CA ILE A 182 5.90 -31.18 27.80
C ILE A 182 7.00 -30.65 26.86
N PRO A 183 7.27 -31.33 25.73
CA PRO A 183 8.16 -30.78 24.70
C PRO A 183 7.69 -29.41 24.21
N ILE A 184 8.65 -28.51 24.01
CA ILE A 184 8.38 -27.15 23.51
C ILE A 184 7.86 -27.24 22.07
N PRO A 185 6.75 -26.54 21.73
CA PRO A 185 6.20 -26.55 20.39
C PRO A 185 7.24 -26.24 19.32
N LYS A 186 7.29 -27.05 18.26
CA LYS A 186 8.36 -27.07 17.25
C LYS A 186 8.63 -25.74 16.53
N ASN A 187 7.68 -24.82 16.51
CA ASN A 187 7.78 -23.50 15.85
C ASN A 187 7.94 -22.36 16.86
N SER A 188 8.14 -22.66 18.15
CA SER A 188 8.35 -21.63 19.16
C SER A 188 9.64 -20.87 18.85
N ARG A 189 9.58 -19.54 18.97
CA ARG A 189 10.74 -18.64 18.90
C ARG A 189 10.99 -17.93 20.23
N GLY A 190 10.27 -18.33 21.27
CA GLY A 190 10.36 -17.71 22.58
C GLY A 190 11.63 -18.13 23.30
N ARG A 191 12.11 -17.24 24.16
CA ARG A 191 13.08 -17.56 25.21
C ARG A 191 12.31 -18.05 26.42
N LEU A 192 12.87 -18.99 27.17
CA LEU A 192 12.24 -19.44 28.41
C LEU A 192 12.49 -18.40 29.52
N PRO A 193 11.48 -17.72 30.07
CA PRO A 193 11.69 -16.70 31.10
C PRO A 193 11.93 -17.36 32.46
N LEU A 194 13.14 -17.87 32.68
CA LEU A 194 13.54 -18.59 33.91
C LEU A 194 13.34 -17.78 35.20
N ALA A 195 13.31 -16.45 35.09
CA ALA A 195 13.02 -15.56 36.22
C ALA A 195 11.60 -15.77 36.80
N LEU A 196 10.65 -16.25 35.99
CA LEU A 196 9.30 -16.56 36.41
C LEU A 196 9.15 -18.00 36.95
N VAL A 197 10.14 -18.86 36.73
CA VAL A 197 10.07 -20.29 37.08
C VAL A 197 10.65 -20.54 38.48
N ASN A 198 9.83 -21.11 39.36
CA ASN A 198 10.24 -21.52 40.70
C ASN A 198 10.63 -23.00 40.71
N SER A 199 11.92 -23.25 40.48
CA SER A 199 12.51 -24.59 40.48
C SER A 199 14.01 -24.53 40.82
N SER A 200 14.60 -25.68 41.15
CA SER A 200 16.04 -25.81 41.41
C SER A 200 16.88 -25.58 40.14
N ASP A 201 18.12 -25.11 40.30
CA ASP A 201 19.03 -24.83 39.18
C ASP A 201 19.29 -26.02 38.24
N PRO A 202 19.43 -27.29 38.70
CA PRO A 202 19.54 -28.43 37.80
C PRO A 202 18.34 -28.58 36.85
N VAL A 203 17.13 -28.30 37.35
CA VAL A 203 15.91 -28.39 36.55
C VAL A 203 15.82 -27.20 35.58
N LYS A 204 16.14 -25.99 36.05
CA LYS A 204 16.21 -24.80 35.19
C LYS A 204 17.21 -24.98 34.05
N PHE A 205 18.37 -25.58 34.35
CA PHE A 205 19.37 -25.97 33.36
C PHE A 205 18.81 -26.91 32.30
N GLN A 206 18.08 -27.96 32.68
CA GLN A 206 17.45 -28.87 31.71
C GLN A 206 16.37 -28.18 30.87
N MET A 207 15.59 -27.28 31.46
CA MET A 207 14.54 -26.54 30.75
C MET A 207 15.11 -25.60 29.69
N ILE A 208 16.11 -24.77 30.04
CA ILE A 208 16.73 -23.85 29.08
C ILE A 208 17.53 -24.61 28.02
N ARG A 209 18.18 -25.70 28.40
CA ARG A 209 18.84 -26.61 27.44
C ARG A 209 17.85 -27.15 26.41
N ALA A 210 16.66 -27.59 26.84
CA ALA A 210 15.64 -28.10 25.92
C ALA A 210 15.13 -27.02 24.96
N ASN A 211 14.90 -25.80 25.46
CA ASN A 211 14.48 -24.67 24.61
C ASN A 211 15.57 -24.28 23.61
N CYS A 212 16.82 -24.18 24.06
CA CYS A 212 17.96 -23.88 23.21
C CYS A 212 18.16 -24.93 22.10
N LEU A 213 18.09 -26.23 22.43
CA LEU A 213 18.19 -27.30 21.42
C LEU A 213 17.05 -27.23 20.40
N GLN A 214 15.84 -26.88 20.82
CA GLN A 214 14.69 -26.70 19.93
C GLN A 214 14.91 -25.51 18.97
N LEU A 215 15.44 -24.38 19.44
CA LEU A 215 15.80 -23.24 18.61
C LEU A 215 16.95 -23.57 17.64
N ILE A 216 17.97 -24.30 18.08
CA ILE A 216 19.10 -24.72 17.24
C ILE A 216 18.64 -25.69 16.14
N ALA A 217 17.70 -26.59 16.44
CA ALA A 217 17.13 -27.48 15.43
C ALA A 217 16.43 -26.69 14.32
N GLN A 218 15.68 -25.63 14.66
CA GLN A 218 15.11 -24.72 13.66
C GLN A 218 16.20 -24.01 12.86
N LEU A 219 17.25 -23.53 13.52
CA LEU A 219 18.37 -22.84 12.87
C LEU A 219 19.06 -23.74 11.85
N GLN A 220 19.31 -25.01 12.18
CA GLN A 220 19.93 -25.98 11.28
C GLN A 220 19.10 -26.18 10.00
N VAL A 221 17.78 -26.37 10.14
CA VAL A 221 16.88 -26.51 8.97
C VAL A 221 16.93 -25.26 8.09
N LYS A 222 16.87 -24.06 8.70
CA LYS A 222 16.92 -22.78 7.97
C LYS A 222 18.26 -22.55 7.28
N LEU A 223 19.35 -22.86 7.95
CA LEU A 223 20.70 -22.79 7.40
C LEU A 223 20.84 -23.69 6.18
N GLU A 224 20.40 -24.95 6.27
CA GLU A 224 20.46 -25.89 5.15
C GLU A 224 19.59 -25.46 3.96
N GLU A 225 18.38 -24.95 4.23
CA GLU A 225 17.49 -24.39 3.21
C GLU A 225 18.18 -23.27 2.42
N LYS A 226 18.82 -22.32 3.12
CA LYS A 226 19.54 -21.21 2.47
C LYS A 226 20.83 -21.68 1.79
N ARG A 227 21.58 -22.58 2.40
CA ARG A 227 22.81 -23.15 1.80
C ARG A 227 22.54 -23.87 0.49
N ARG A 228 21.41 -24.59 0.37
CA ARG A 228 21.00 -25.27 -0.89
C ARG A 228 20.53 -24.28 -1.97
N SER A 229 20.02 -23.12 -1.56
CA SER A 229 19.46 -22.12 -2.49
C SER A 229 20.53 -21.25 -3.16
N TYR A 230 21.73 -21.13 -2.57
CA TYR A 230 22.82 -20.28 -3.05
C TYR A 230 24.04 -21.08 -3.51
N PHE A 231 24.85 -20.49 -4.38
CA PHE A 231 26.19 -21.03 -4.62
C PHE A 231 27.04 -20.87 -3.37
N MET A 232 27.87 -21.87 -3.07
CA MET A 232 28.74 -21.85 -1.88
C MET A 232 29.61 -20.60 -1.79
N LEU A 233 30.08 -20.06 -2.92
CA LEU A 233 30.88 -18.83 -2.97
C LEU A 233 30.11 -17.56 -2.52
N PHE A 234 28.77 -17.58 -2.62
CA PHE A 234 27.90 -16.43 -2.30
C PHE A 234 27.03 -16.68 -1.06
N PHE A 235 27.17 -17.84 -0.43
CA PHE A 235 26.51 -18.14 0.83
C PHE A 235 27.36 -17.62 1.99
N MET A 236 26.75 -16.82 2.86
CA MET A 236 27.39 -16.23 4.03
C MET A 236 26.68 -16.73 5.28
N GLU A 237 27.42 -17.33 6.20
CA GLU A 237 26.89 -17.66 7.52
C GLU A 237 26.72 -16.40 8.38
N TYR A 238 25.87 -16.50 9.40
CA TYR A 238 25.71 -15.44 10.39
C TYR A 238 26.99 -15.28 11.20
N GLY A 239 27.71 -14.17 10.98
CA GLY A 239 29.07 -14.00 11.47
C GLY A 239 29.26 -13.98 13.00
N ARG A 240 28.18 -13.91 13.80
CA ARG A 240 28.26 -14.01 15.28
C ARG A 240 27.98 -15.41 15.82
N LEU A 241 27.49 -16.33 14.98
CA LEU A 241 27.15 -17.70 15.37
C LEU A 241 27.29 -18.64 14.16
N THR A 242 28.51 -19.12 13.93
CA THR A 242 28.78 -20.16 12.93
C THR A 242 28.36 -21.54 13.45
N GLN A 243 28.29 -22.55 12.58
CA GLN A 243 28.02 -23.93 13.04
C GLN A 243 29.04 -24.42 14.07
N GLU A 244 30.32 -24.02 13.92
CA GLU A 244 31.38 -24.35 14.86
C GLU A 244 31.17 -23.65 16.21
N ASP A 245 30.76 -22.38 16.20
CA ASP A 245 30.44 -21.64 17.43
C ASP A 245 29.28 -22.28 18.20
N VAL A 246 28.23 -22.75 17.49
CA VAL A 246 27.12 -23.47 18.11
C VAL A 246 27.64 -24.73 18.82
N ALA A 247 28.44 -25.55 18.12
CA ALA A 247 28.99 -26.78 18.68
C ALA A 247 29.87 -26.50 19.91
N ASN A 248 30.78 -25.53 19.82
CA ASN A 248 31.69 -25.14 20.90
C ASN A 248 30.94 -24.61 22.13
N ARG A 249 29.95 -23.72 21.93
CA ARG A 249 29.15 -23.14 23.02
C ARG A 249 28.25 -24.19 23.68
N MET A 250 27.64 -25.08 22.90
CA MET A 250 26.90 -26.22 23.43
C MET A 250 27.80 -27.11 24.28
N GLN A 251 28.96 -27.53 23.75
CA GLN A 251 29.89 -28.39 24.49
C GLN A 251 30.34 -27.74 25.80
N ARG A 252 30.60 -26.42 25.79
CA ARG A 252 30.94 -25.66 26.99
C ARG A 252 29.80 -25.68 28.01
N ALA A 253 28.57 -25.41 27.60
CA ALA A 253 27.41 -25.43 28.49
C ALA A 253 27.16 -26.82 29.11
N GLU A 254 27.31 -27.89 28.31
CA GLU A 254 27.21 -29.28 28.79
C GLU A 254 28.33 -29.62 29.79
N THR A 255 29.56 -29.14 29.54
CA THR A 255 30.70 -29.35 30.44
C THR A 255 30.49 -28.66 31.80
N LEU A 256 29.97 -27.42 31.80
CA LEU A 256 29.62 -26.68 33.01
C LEU A 256 28.49 -27.39 33.77
N GLY A 257 27.47 -27.87 33.06
CA GLY A 257 26.39 -28.69 33.62
C GLY A 257 26.90 -29.98 34.27
N ALA A 258 27.85 -30.68 33.63
CA ALA A 258 28.48 -31.88 34.17
C ALA A 258 29.28 -31.61 35.45
N LYS A 259 29.91 -30.42 35.55
CA LYS A 259 30.59 -29.94 36.77
C LYS A 259 29.63 -29.44 37.85
N ARG A 260 28.32 -29.38 37.57
CA ARG A 260 27.26 -28.81 38.43
C ARG A 260 27.39 -27.29 38.64
N GLU A 261 28.10 -26.60 37.75
CA GLU A 261 28.20 -25.14 37.69
C GLU A 261 26.98 -24.58 36.92
N TYR A 262 25.78 -24.78 37.47
CA TYR A 262 24.52 -24.55 36.74
C TYR A 262 24.26 -23.07 36.41
N ALA A 263 24.70 -22.14 37.27
CA ALA A 263 24.51 -20.70 37.02
C ALA A 263 25.21 -20.27 35.72
N ASP A 264 26.49 -20.61 35.58
CA ASP A 264 27.27 -20.31 34.38
C ASP A 264 26.75 -21.08 33.15
N ALA A 265 26.32 -22.33 33.34
CA ALA A 265 25.75 -23.13 32.26
C ALA A 265 24.42 -22.55 31.73
N ILE A 266 23.55 -22.07 32.63
CA ILE A 266 22.29 -21.39 32.27
C ILE A 266 22.60 -20.08 31.53
N GLU A 267 23.59 -19.32 31.98
CA GLU A 267 24.00 -18.09 31.28
C GLU A 267 24.50 -18.39 29.86
N GLN A 268 25.33 -19.42 29.69
CA GLN A 268 25.79 -19.84 28.36
C GLN A 268 24.65 -20.23 27.42
N TYR A 269 23.66 -20.99 27.91
CA TYR A 269 22.48 -21.31 27.10
C TYR A 269 21.62 -20.08 26.80
N SER A 270 21.42 -19.17 27.76
CA SER A 270 20.65 -17.94 27.54
C SER A 270 21.26 -17.05 26.45
N GLN A 271 22.58 -16.88 26.47
CA GLN A 271 23.31 -16.17 25.41
C GLN A 271 23.21 -16.89 24.07
N LEU A 272 23.26 -18.24 24.07
CA LEU A 272 23.12 -19.03 22.85
C LEU A 272 21.70 -18.96 22.26
N GLU A 273 20.64 -18.96 23.08
CA GLU A 273 19.26 -18.74 22.63
C GLU A 273 19.13 -17.39 21.92
N GLU A 274 19.66 -16.32 22.52
CA GLU A 274 19.63 -14.98 21.95
C GLU A 274 20.35 -14.91 20.60
N LEU A 275 21.56 -15.47 20.51
CA LEU A 275 22.30 -15.56 19.24
C LEU A 275 21.59 -16.45 18.21
N THR A 276 20.93 -17.52 18.65
CA THR A 276 20.21 -18.46 17.77
C THR A 276 18.97 -17.80 17.17
N ILE A 277 18.21 -17.04 17.96
CA ILE A 277 17.06 -16.25 17.46
C ILE A 277 17.56 -15.18 16.49
N ALA A 278 18.62 -14.44 16.82
CA ALA A 278 19.19 -13.45 15.91
C ALA A 278 19.71 -14.08 14.59
N ALA A 279 20.26 -15.30 14.64
CA ALA A 279 20.65 -16.05 13.46
C ALA A 279 19.44 -16.52 12.64
N LEU A 280 18.36 -16.97 13.29
CA LEU A 280 17.09 -17.30 12.62
C LEU A 280 16.54 -16.10 11.85
N ASP A 281 16.50 -14.92 12.47
CA ASP A 281 16.02 -13.69 11.84
C ASP A 281 16.89 -13.27 10.66
N TYR A 282 18.22 -13.46 10.78
CA TYR A 282 19.15 -13.28 9.67
C TYR A 282 18.83 -14.20 8.48
N TYR A 283 18.61 -15.49 8.73
CA TYR A 283 18.32 -16.45 7.65
C TYR A 283 16.92 -16.28 7.06
N ASP A 284 15.93 -15.85 7.84
CA ASP A 284 14.61 -15.52 7.30
C ASP A 284 14.64 -14.30 6.38
N THR A 285 15.49 -13.32 6.67
CA THR A 285 15.65 -12.10 5.87
C THR A 285 16.81 -12.18 4.86
N TYR A 286 17.44 -13.35 4.71
CA TYR A 286 18.64 -13.56 3.89
C TYR A 286 18.47 -13.11 2.43
N ASP A 287 17.34 -13.48 1.83
CA ASP A 287 17.05 -13.23 0.41
C ASP A 287 16.69 -11.77 0.12
N ARG A 288 16.55 -10.92 1.15
CA ARG A 288 16.10 -9.53 1.02
C ARG A 288 17.05 -8.71 0.14
N LYS A 289 18.37 -8.86 0.31
CA LYS A 289 19.37 -8.16 -0.54
C LYS A 289 19.30 -8.64 -1.99
N PHE A 290 19.18 -9.94 -2.19
CA PHE A 290 19.06 -10.55 -3.51
C PHE A 290 17.85 -9.97 -4.26
N PHE A 291 16.65 -10.03 -3.67
CA PHE A 291 15.46 -9.51 -4.34
C PHE A 291 15.53 -8.01 -4.60
N ARG A 292 16.08 -7.22 -3.67
CA ARG A 292 16.23 -5.77 -3.84
C ARG A 292 17.09 -5.42 -5.06
N ILE A 293 18.19 -6.14 -5.28
CA ILE A 293 19.07 -5.95 -6.43
C ILE A 293 18.34 -6.33 -7.73
N PHE A 294 17.73 -7.51 -7.80
CA PHE A 294 17.13 -8.00 -9.05
C PHE A 294 15.84 -7.26 -9.43
N VAL A 295 15.00 -6.88 -8.47
CA VAL A 295 13.83 -6.02 -8.72
C VAL A 295 14.29 -4.63 -9.18
N GLY A 296 15.30 -4.05 -8.52
CA GLY A 296 15.89 -2.78 -8.93
C GLY A 296 16.46 -2.80 -10.34
N LEU A 297 17.23 -3.84 -10.69
CA LEU A 297 17.76 -4.06 -12.04
C LEU A 297 16.64 -4.24 -13.08
N SER A 298 15.57 -4.96 -12.74
CA SER A 298 14.42 -5.16 -13.63
C SER A 298 13.75 -3.83 -13.96
N CYS A 299 13.45 -3.02 -12.93
CA CYS A 299 12.89 -1.69 -13.10
C CYS A 299 13.81 -0.76 -13.91
N LEU A 300 15.13 -0.80 -13.66
CA LEU A 300 16.10 0.00 -14.38
C LEU A 300 16.17 -0.38 -15.88
N LEU A 301 16.34 -1.66 -16.18
CA LEU A 301 16.45 -2.15 -17.55
C LEU A 301 15.14 -1.96 -18.32
N TRP A 302 13.99 -2.15 -17.67
CA TRP A 302 12.69 -1.87 -18.27
C TRP A 302 12.51 -0.38 -18.59
N SER A 303 12.89 0.52 -17.66
CA SER A 303 12.89 1.96 -17.93
C SER A 303 13.80 2.35 -19.11
N LEU A 304 14.99 1.73 -19.21
CA LEU A 304 15.92 1.95 -20.33
C LEU A 304 15.35 1.44 -21.66
N GLU A 305 14.68 0.30 -21.66
CA GLU A 305 14.02 -0.28 -22.83
C GLU A 305 12.91 0.64 -23.37
N ILE A 306 12.07 1.16 -22.46
CA ILE A 306 11.03 2.14 -22.79
C ILE A 306 11.69 3.40 -23.35
N LEU A 307 12.70 3.96 -22.68
CA LEU A 307 13.37 5.18 -23.12
C LEU A 307 14.01 5.02 -24.50
N CYS A 308 14.65 3.88 -24.78
CA CYS A 308 15.20 3.57 -26.10
C CYS A 308 14.11 3.52 -27.17
N SER A 309 12.90 3.04 -26.84
CA SER A 309 11.80 2.93 -27.80
C SER A 309 11.27 4.30 -28.21
N MET A 310 11.33 5.28 -27.31
CA MET A 310 10.85 6.64 -27.50
C MET A 310 11.83 7.54 -28.26
N LEU A 311 13.12 7.18 -28.34
CA LEU A 311 14.14 8.05 -28.96
C LEU A 311 14.11 8.06 -30.50
N GLY A 312 13.20 7.31 -31.14
CA GLY A 312 13.03 7.28 -32.59
C GLY A 312 14.24 6.67 -33.34
N GLU A 313 14.13 6.53 -34.65
CA GLU A 313 15.28 6.22 -35.51
C GLU A 313 15.96 7.54 -35.91
N VAL A 314 17.19 7.75 -35.44
CA VAL A 314 18.08 8.70 -36.14
C VAL A 314 18.39 8.03 -37.46
N GLN A 315 17.91 8.61 -38.58
CA GLN A 315 18.38 8.24 -39.91
C GLN A 315 19.91 8.46 -39.94
N ALA A 316 20.66 7.42 -39.60
CA ALA A 316 22.00 7.26 -40.12
C ALA A 316 21.80 7.13 -41.63
N GLY A 317 22.08 8.21 -42.37
CA GLY A 317 21.91 8.25 -43.82
C GLY A 317 22.48 6.99 -44.45
N GLN A 318 21.71 6.40 -45.38
CA GLN A 318 22.04 5.34 -46.33
C GLN A 318 23.52 4.91 -46.39
N GLN A 319 24.01 4.27 -45.34
CA GLN A 319 25.14 3.37 -45.38
C GLN A 319 24.61 2.02 -44.90
N GLN A 320 23.73 1.46 -45.73
CA GLN A 320 23.52 0.03 -45.85
C GLN A 320 24.82 -0.59 -46.40
N VAL A 321 25.90 -0.51 -45.63
CA VAL A 321 27.07 -1.37 -45.87
C VAL A 321 26.61 -2.76 -45.49
N CYS A 322 26.56 -3.67 -46.47
CA CYS A 322 26.36 -5.10 -46.28
C CYS A 322 27.18 -5.58 -45.08
N ALA A 323 26.53 -5.71 -43.92
CA ALA A 323 27.21 -6.02 -42.69
C ALA A 323 27.39 -7.53 -42.60
N LYS A 324 28.63 -7.99 -42.81
CA LYS A 324 29.11 -9.35 -42.51
C LYS A 324 28.52 -9.86 -41.17
N PRO A 325 28.26 -11.18 -41.02
CA PRO A 325 27.88 -11.75 -39.73
C PRO A 325 28.99 -11.41 -38.72
N ARG A 326 28.63 -10.70 -37.65
CA ARG A 326 29.58 -10.37 -36.58
C ARG A 326 29.61 -11.52 -35.57
N PRO A 327 30.77 -11.79 -34.95
CA PRO A 327 30.82 -12.62 -33.77
C PRO A 327 29.85 -12.08 -32.71
N ILE A 328 29.24 -12.98 -31.95
CA ILE A 328 28.44 -12.65 -30.76
C ILE A 328 29.25 -11.66 -29.92
N GLY A 329 28.70 -10.49 -29.62
CA GLY A 329 29.41 -9.50 -28.82
C GLY A 329 29.74 -10.07 -27.46
N ILE A 330 30.92 -9.75 -26.89
CA ILE A 330 31.38 -10.26 -25.59
C ILE A 330 30.27 -10.14 -24.51
N CYS A 331 29.54 -9.03 -24.50
CA CYS A 331 28.39 -8.81 -23.60
C CYS A 331 27.24 -9.83 -23.81
N GLN A 332 26.88 -10.13 -25.05
CA GLN A 332 25.86 -11.15 -25.36
C GLN A 332 26.32 -12.54 -24.92
N LEU A 333 27.60 -12.88 -25.10
CA LEU A 333 28.16 -14.15 -24.64
C LEU A 333 28.06 -14.27 -23.11
N PHE A 334 28.42 -13.22 -22.37
CA PHE A 334 28.27 -13.19 -20.91
C PHE A 334 26.81 -13.33 -20.47
N LEU A 335 25.87 -12.63 -21.13
CA LEU A 335 24.45 -12.73 -20.81
C LEU A 335 23.88 -14.13 -21.11
N CYS A 336 24.23 -14.73 -22.25
CA CYS A 336 23.84 -16.10 -22.58
C CYS A 336 24.47 -17.13 -21.62
N GLY A 337 25.74 -16.94 -21.24
CA GLY A 337 26.41 -17.75 -20.23
C GLY A 337 25.71 -17.66 -18.88
N TYR A 338 25.40 -16.45 -18.42
CA TYR A 338 24.63 -16.23 -17.19
C TYR A 338 23.22 -16.83 -17.27
N GLY A 339 22.53 -16.71 -18.40
CA GLY A 339 21.24 -17.36 -18.63
C GLY A 339 21.30 -18.88 -18.59
N THR A 340 22.37 -19.46 -19.13
CA THR A 340 22.62 -20.91 -19.04
C THR A 340 22.82 -21.34 -17.60
N VAL A 341 23.58 -20.57 -16.81
CA VAL A 341 23.72 -20.82 -15.36
C VAL A 341 22.35 -20.77 -14.67
N ILE A 342 21.53 -19.76 -14.93
CA ILE A 342 20.18 -19.69 -14.35
C ILE A 342 19.34 -20.92 -14.71
N PHE A 343 19.35 -21.33 -15.99
CA PHE A 343 18.57 -22.46 -16.47
C PHE A 343 19.02 -23.79 -15.84
N VAL A 344 20.33 -24.04 -15.78
CA VAL A 344 20.91 -25.26 -15.18
C VAL A 344 20.51 -25.38 -13.71
N PHE A 345 20.47 -24.27 -12.98
CA PHE A 345 20.14 -24.25 -11.54
C PHE A 345 18.67 -23.94 -11.24
N ALA A 346 17.81 -23.81 -12.26
CA ALA A 346 16.40 -23.46 -12.08
C ALA A 346 15.64 -24.51 -11.26
N TYR A 347 15.99 -25.80 -11.42
CA TYR A 347 15.38 -26.91 -10.68
C TYR A 347 15.85 -26.98 -9.22
N SER A 348 17.07 -26.52 -8.94
CA SER A 348 17.67 -26.59 -7.61
C SER A 348 17.34 -25.39 -6.71
N ARG A 349 16.67 -24.37 -7.25
CA ARG A 349 16.38 -23.11 -6.54
C ARG A 349 14.88 -22.87 -6.40
N PRO A 350 14.46 -22.10 -5.39
CA PRO A 350 13.08 -21.64 -5.31
C PRO A 350 12.69 -20.88 -6.60
N VAL A 351 11.50 -21.15 -7.12
CA VAL A 351 10.99 -20.56 -8.38
C VAL A 351 11.08 -19.04 -8.36
N SER A 352 10.85 -18.41 -7.20
CA SER A 352 10.95 -16.96 -7.02
C SER A 352 12.32 -16.38 -7.40
N HIS A 353 13.41 -17.08 -7.05
CA HIS A 353 14.76 -16.62 -7.37
C HIS A 353 15.01 -16.66 -8.87
N THR A 354 14.62 -17.76 -9.51
CA THR A 354 14.72 -17.97 -10.95
C THR A 354 13.94 -16.89 -11.71
N VAL A 355 12.70 -16.63 -11.33
CA VAL A 355 11.85 -15.59 -11.97
C VAL A 355 12.48 -14.20 -11.83
N CYS A 356 12.96 -13.83 -10.64
CA CYS A 356 13.58 -12.53 -10.42
C CYS A 356 14.90 -12.36 -11.19
N GLN A 357 15.66 -13.43 -11.46
CA GLN A 357 16.88 -13.36 -12.26
C GLN A 357 16.63 -13.35 -13.77
N ILE A 358 15.60 -14.05 -14.23
CA ILE A 358 15.24 -14.12 -15.66
C ILE A 358 14.74 -12.76 -16.16
N MET A 359 13.90 -12.05 -15.40
CA MET A 359 13.34 -10.76 -15.80
C MET A 359 14.39 -9.74 -16.29
N PRO A 360 15.41 -9.36 -15.49
CA PRO A 360 16.43 -8.42 -15.93
C PRO A 360 17.32 -9.02 -17.02
N LEU A 361 17.55 -10.33 -17.03
CA LEU A 361 18.27 -11.00 -18.11
C LEU A 361 17.55 -10.84 -19.46
N VAL A 362 16.23 -11.04 -19.50
CA VAL A 362 15.43 -10.90 -20.73
C VAL A 362 15.51 -9.47 -21.26
N PHE A 363 15.38 -8.45 -20.39
CA PHE A 363 15.52 -7.06 -20.80
C PHE A 363 16.95 -6.73 -21.27
N ALA A 364 17.97 -7.21 -20.55
CA ALA A 364 19.37 -7.03 -20.95
C ALA A 364 19.67 -7.70 -22.31
N LEU A 365 19.17 -8.92 -22.54
CA LEU A 365 19.30 -9.62 -23.81
C LEU A 365 18.56 -8.89 -24.92
N HIS A 366 17.36 -8.37 -24.68
CA HIS A 366 16.62 -7.62 -25.69
C HIS A 366 17.34 -6.32 -26.11
N LEU A 367 17.87 -5.56 -25.13
CA LEU A 367 18.72 -4.40 -25.37
C LEU A 367 20.02 -4.77 -26.11
N ALA A 368 20.61 -5.91 -25.75
CA ALA A 368 21.87 -6.37 -26.32
C ALA A 368 21.72 -7.10 -27.66
N TRP A 369 20.58 -7.65 -28.03
CA TRP A 369 20.43 -8.48 -29.23
C TRP A 369 20.04 -7.66 -30.46
N SER A 370 19.16 -6.68 -30.31
CA SER A 370 18.69 -5.86 -31.41
C SER A 370 19.71 -4.77 -31.77
N ARG A 371 20.25 -4.80 -33.00
CA ARG A 371 21.16 -3.75 -33.51
C ARG A 371 20.56 -2.35 -33.33
N ARG A 372 19.25 -2.22 -33.57
CA ARG A 372 18.51 -0.97 -33.42
C ARG A 372 18.59 -0.45 -31.98
N ARG A 373 18.32 -1.33 -31.00
CA ARG A 373 18.35 -0.99 -29.56
C ARG A 373 19.76 -0.66 -29.09
N GLN A 374 20.77 -1.39 -29.55
CA GLN A 374 22.16 -1.07 -29.26
C GLN A 374 22.55 0.34 -29.73
N THR A 375 22.21 0.70 -30.98
CA THR A 375 22.48 2.06 -31.48
C THR A 375 21.71 3.12 -30.72
N GLN A 376 20.44 2.87 -30.36
CA GLN A 376 19.64 3.80 -29.56
C GLN A 376 20.23 4.01 -28.17
N LEU A 377 20.64 2.93 -27.49
CA LEU A 377 21.27 2.98 -26.17
C LEU A 377 22.61 3.72 -26.23
N LEU A 378 23.45 3.43 -27.22
CA LEU A 378 24.72 4.13 -27.41
C LEU A 378 24.51 5.61 -27.73
N ASN A 379 23.51 5.95 -28.53
CA ASN A 379 23.15 7.34 -28.83
C ASN A 379 22.62 8.06 -27.59
N LEU A 380 21.85 7.38 -26.74
CA LEU A 380 21.41 7.92 -25.46
C LEU A 380 22.61 8.22 -24.57
N ILE A 381 23.51 7.24 -24.35
CA ILE A 381 24.71 7.40 -23.52
C ILE A 381 25.62 8.51 -24.05
N LYS A 382 25.87 8.53 -25.37
CA LYS A 382 26.67 9.58 -26.02
C LYS A 382 25.99 10.93 -25.90
N GLY A 383 24.67 11.01 -26.10
CA GLY A 383 23.91 12.24 -25.99
C GLY A 383 23.90 12.81 -24.56
N THR A 384 23.77 11.96 -23.54
CA THR A 384 23.87 12.37 -22.14
C THR A 384 25.28 12.82 -21.79
N ALA A 385 26.31 12.09 -22.23
CA ALA A 385 27.71 12.44 -21.99
C ALA A 385 28.11 13.75 -22.69
N GLN A 386 27.68 13.95 -23.94
CA GLN A 386 27.88 15.19 -24.69
C GLN A 386 27.14 16.37 -24.05
N GLY A 387 25.90 16.17 -23.57
CA GLY A 387 25.15 17.20 -22.85
C GLY A 387 25.81 17.61 -21.53
N MET A 388 26.33 16.64 -20.76
CA MET A 388 27.12 16.92 -19.56
C MET A 388 28.44 17.63 -19.89
N CYS A 389 29.15 17.17 -20.91
CA CYS A 389 30.42 17.78 -21.34
C CYS A 389 30.21 19.21 -21.83
N GLN A 390 29.17 19.47 -22.63
CA GLN A 390 28.80 20.82 -23.05
C GLN A 390 28.45 21.72 -21.86
N ALA A 391 27.69 21.23 -20.89
CA ALA A 391 27.36 21.99 -19.67
C ALA A 391 28.62 22.35 -18.86
N VAL A 392 29.57 21.41 -18.73
CA VAL A 392 30.85 21.65 -18.05
C VAL A 392 31.75 22.61 -18.86
N CYS A 393 31.73 22.53 -20.19
CA CYS A 393 32.48 23.43 -21.06
C CYS A 393 31.93 24.87 -21.05
N THR A 394 30.60 25.08 -21.09
CA THR A 394 30.02 26.41 -20.96
C THR A 394 30.38 27.06 -19.62
N LEU A 395 30.36 26.28 -18.53
CA LEU A 395 30.82 26.68 -17.20
C LEU A 395 32.28 27.18 -17.18
N LYS A 396 33.14 26.70 -18.08
CA LYS A 396 34.55 27.12 -18.19
C LYS A 396 34.74 28.34 -19.10
N THR A 397 33.92 28.53 -20.13
CA THR A 397 34.14 29.55 -21.19
C THR A 397 33.46 30.89 -20.91
N VAL A 398 32.32 30.88 -20.22
CA VAL A 398 31.59 32.10 -19.84
C VAL A 398 31.73 32.20 -18.32
N GLY A 399 32.23 33.31 -17.79
CA GLY A 399 32.55 33.44 -16.36
C GLY A 399 31.43 32.91 -15.43
N PRO A 400 31.77 32.47 -14.20
CA PRO A 400 30.93 31.60 -13.38
C PRO A 400 29.50 32.10 -13.17
N LEU A 401 29.30 33.42 -13.07
CA LEU A 401 27.99 34.04 -12.84
C LEU A 401 27.04 33.96 -14.06
N ALA A 402 27.54 34.24 -15.28
CA ALA A 402 26.72 34.26 -16.49
C ALA A 402 26.43 32.83 -17.00
N SER A 403 27.37 31.91 -16.83
CA SER A 403 27.13 30.47 -17.03
C SER A 403 26.06 29.93 -16.10
N PHE A 404 26.13 30.27 -14.81
CA PHE A 404 25.15 29.87 -13.82
C PHE A 404 23.74 30.37 -14.16
N LEU A 405 23.59 31.64 -14.56
CA LEU A 405 22.31 32.23 -14.96
C LEU A 405 21.65 31.52 -16.17
N SER A 406 22.45 30.95 -17.08
CA SER A 406 21.93 30.23 -18.26
C SER A 406 21.49 28.79 -17.97
N VAL A 407 22.11 28.12 -16.99
CA VAL A 407 21.85 26.72 -16.62
C VAL A 407 20.85 26.60 -15.45
N ALA A 408 20.82 27.59 -14.56
CA ALA A 408 20.02 27.60 -13.34
C ALA A 408 18.52 27.29 -13.57
N PRO A 409 17.82 27.82 -14.59
CA PRO A 409 16.40 27.50 -14.81
C PRO A 409 16.16 26.02 -15.12
N ARG A 410 17.04 25.39 -15.90
CA ARG A 410 16.93 23.96 -16.24
C ARG A 410 17.20 23.08 -15.02
N LEU A 411 18.22 23.44 -14.22
CA LEU A 411 18.53 22.74 -12.98
C LEU A 411 17.38 22.86 -11.97
N LEU A 412 16.79 24.05 -11.85
CA LEU A 412 15.66 24.30 -10.95
C LEU A 412 14.42 23.48 -11.34
N ILE A 413 14.15 23.33 -12.64
CA ILE A 413 13.09 22.45 -13.14
C ILE A 413 13.36 20.99 -12.77
N VAL A 414 14.58 20.48 -13.02
CA VAL A 414 14.93 19.09 -12.68
C VAL A 414 14.82 18.84 -11.18
N LEU A 415 15.33 19.78 -10.36
CA LEU A 415 15.20 19.71 -8.91
C LEU A 415 13.74 19.72 -8.49
N ASN A 416 12.90 20.58 -9.09
CA ASN A 416 11.47 20.62 -8.81
C ASN A 416 10.77 19.30 -9.16
N CYS A 417 11.09 18.67 -10.30
CA CYS A 417 10.59 17.34 -10.66
C CYS A 417 10.94 16.29 -9.61
N VAL A 418 12.22 16.23 -9.20
CA VAL A 418 12.70 15.27 -8.19
C VAL A 418 12.00 15.51 -6.85
N CYS A 419 11.90 16.77 -6.41
CA CYS A 419 11.20 17.12 -5.18
C CYS A 419 9.71 16.73 -5.23
N ILE A 420 9.02 16.95 -6.36
CA ILE A 420 7.63 16.52 -6.51
C ILE A 420 7.55 14.99 -6.40
N LEU A 421 8.39 14.24 -7.10
CA LEU A 421 8.38 12.77 -7.06
C LEU A 421 8.63 12.23 -5.64
N GLU A 422 9.63 12.76 -4.93
CA GLU A 422 9.91 12.36 -3.54
C GLU A 422 8.73 12.70 -2.63
N LEU A 423 8.16 13.90 -2.72
CA LEU A 423 6.99 14.29 -1.93
C LEU A 423 5.76 13.42 -2.23
N LEU A 424 5.59 12.96 -3.47
CA LEU A 424 4.54 12.02 -3.83
C LEU A 424 4.75 10.65 -3.19
N ILE A 425 6.00 10.15 -3.14
CA ILE A 425 6.33 8.89 -2.47
C ILE A 425 6.06 9.00 -0.96
N TRP A 426 6.56 10.05 -0.31
CA TRP A 426 6.30 10.31 1.10
C TRP A 426 4.82 10.57 1.39
N GLY A 427 4.07 11.05 0.39
CA GLY A 427 2.63 11.27 0.42
C GLY A 427 1.79 10.04 0.75
N PHE A 428 2.30 8.84 0.51
CA PHE A 428 1.63 7.58 0.89
C PHE A 428 1.61 7.39 2.41
N SER A 429 2.63 7.86 3.11
CA SER A 429 2.72 7.79 4.58
C SER A 429 2.21 9.05 5.25
N HIS A 430 2.53 10.23 4.69
CA HIS A 430 2.19 11.54 5.25
C HIS A 430 1.44 12.39 4.22
N ARG A 431 0.12 12.50 4.38
CA ARG A 431 -0.75 13.24 3.44
C ARG A 431 -0.33 14.70 3.26
N SER A 432 0.25 15.34 4.27
CA SER A 432 0.78 16.72 4.18
C SER A 432 1.86 16.91 3.11
N CYS A 433 2.60 15.85 2.73
CA CYS A 433 3.56 15.91 1.62
C CYS A 433 2.86 16.15 0.27
N LEU A 434 1.61 15.70 0.10
CA LEU A 434 0.81 15.97 -1.11
C LEU A 434 0.41 17.44 -1.21
N SER A 435 0.19 18.11 -0.08
CA SER A 435 -0.01 19.56 -0.03
C SER A 435 1.25 20.30 -0.46
N ALA A 436 2.42 19.88 0.04
CA ALA A 436 3.70 20.44 -0.39
C ALA A 436 3.95 20.21 -1.90
N ALA A 437 3.65 19.02 -2.42
CA ALA A 437 3.73 18.72 -3.86
C ALA A 437 2.79 19.62 -4.68
N SER A 438 1.57 19.85 -4.20
CA SER A 438 0.60 20.75 -4.84
C SER A 438 1.10 22.20 -4.90
N ILE A 439 1.81 22.67 -3.87
CA ILE A 439 2.46 23.98 -3.87
C ILE A 439 3.61 24.03 -4.90
N LEU A 440 4.44 22.99 -5.00
CA LEU A 440 5.49 22.95 -6.02
C LEU A 440 4.91 22.96 -7.45
N VAL A 441 3.82 22.23 -7.70
CA VAL A 441 3.10 22.25 -8.98
C VAL A 441 2.47 23.62 -9.26
N SER A 442 2.04 24.34 -8.23
CA SER A 442 1.49 25.71 -8.37
C SER A 442 2.48 26.71 -8.95
N ILE A 443 3.78 26.53 -8.66
CA ILE A 443 4.89 27.42 -9.08
C ILE A 443 5.30 27.15 -10.54
N TRP A 444 4.85 26.04 -11.15
CA TRP A 444 5.30 25.60 -12.47
C TRP A 444 5.25 26.65 -13.60
N PRO A 445 4.21 27.50 -13.73
CA PRO A 445 4.16 28.54 -14.76
C PRO A 445 5.31 29.56 -14.68
N LEU A 446 5.95 29.69 -13.50
CA LEU A 446 7.12 30.56 -13.29
C LEU A 446 8.42 29.87 -13.73
N LEU A 447 8.49 28.54 -13.57
CA LEU A 447 9.65 27.72 -13.93
C LEU A 447 9.74 27.48 -15.45
N ASP A 448 8.61 27.14 -16.07
CA ASP A 448 8.53 26.78 -17.49
C ASP A 448 7.68 27.79 -18.26
N ARG A 449 8.36 28.64 -19.04
CA ARG A 449 7.70 29.65 -19.88
C ARG A 449 6.90 29.06 -21.04
N SER A 450 7.04 27.78 -21.37
CA SER A 450 6.21 27.12 -22.39
C SER A 450 4.79 26.84 -21.86
N PHE A 451 4.66 26.55 -20.56
CA PHE A 451 3.39 26.21 -19.93
C PHE A 451 2.45 27.41 -19.84
N GLY A 452 1.32 27.36 -20.55
CA GLY A 452 0.37 28.49 -20.62
C GLY A 452 0.90 29.71 -21.36
N ARG A 453 1.83 29.54 -22.31
CA ARG A 453 2.34 30.64 -23.14
C ARG A 453 1.19 31.42 -23.77
N GLY A 454 1.23 32.75 -23.67
CA GLY A 454 0.19 33.66 -24.21
C GLY A 454 -1.10 33.79 -23.38
N ARG A 455 -1.26 33.05 -22.27
CA ARG A 455 -2.50 32.99 -21.47
C ARG A 455 -2.32 33.56 -20.05
N LYS A 456 -2.25 34.89 -19.93
CA LYS A 456 -1.97 35.59 -18.65
C LYS A 456 -2.97 35.23 -17.53
N THR A 457 -4.27 35.23 -17.83
CA THR A 457 -5.32 34.91 -16.84
C THR A 457 -5.21 33.48 -16.32
N LEU A 458 -4.96 32.50 -17.20
CA LEU A 458 -4.85 31.10 -16.80
C LEU A 458 -3.58 30.82 -16.01
N ARG A 459 -2.47 31.52 -16.32
CA ARG A 459 -1.26 31.50 -15.50
C ARG A 459 -1.46 32.06 -14.09
N PHE A 460 -2.44 32.94 -13.89
CA PHE A 460 -2.82 33.43 -12.57
C PHE A 460 -3.80 32.49 -11.85
N LEU A 461 -4.72 31.85 -12.57
CA LEU A 461 -5.70 30.91 -12.00
C LEU A 461 -5.09 29.57 -11.61
N TRP A 462 -4.07 29.10 -12.33
CA TRP A 462 -3.41 27.82 -12.06
C TRP A 462 -2.84 27.70 -10.64
N PRO A 463 -2.03 28.65 -10.14
CA PRO A 463 -1.51 28.57 -8.78
C PRO A 463 -2.62 28.55 -7.73
N PHE A 464 -3.68 29.35 -7.90
CA PHE A 464 -4.81 29.40 -6.98
C PHE A 464 -5.53 28.04 -6.89
N ALA A 465 -5.79 27.40 -8.03
CA ALA A 465 -6.42 26.08 -8.05
C ALA A 465 -5.55 25.00 -7.39
N CYS A 466 -4.23 25.03 -7.61
CA CYS A 466 -3.29 24.09 -6.99
C CYS A 466 -3.16 24.31 -5.47
N ILE A 467 -3.15 25.57 -5.01
CA ILE A 467 -3.13 25.91 -3.58
C ILE A 467 -4.43 25.47 -2.91
N LEU A 468 -5.57 25.65 -3.57
CA LEU A 468 -6.85 25.16 -3.05
C LEU A 468 -6.87 23.62 -2.97
N LEU A 469 -6.28 22.93 -3.97
CA LEU A 469 -6.10 21.48 -3.92
C LEU A 469 -5.21 21.03 -2.75
N ALA A 470 -4.21 21.84 -2.38
CA ALA A 470 -3.29 21.59 -1.27
C ALA A 470 -3.98 21.60 0.12
N VAL A 471 -5.20 22.14 0.24
CA VAL A 471 -5.95 22.15 1.51
C VAL A 471 -6.42 20.75 1.89
N PHE A 472 -6.85 19.93 0.93
CA PHE A 472 -7.53 18.66 1.21
C PHE A 472 -6.65 17.60 1.89
N PRO A 473 -5.37 17.41 1.52
CA PRO A 473 -4.51 16.46 2.24
C PRO A 473 -4.22 16.87 3.69
N LEU A 474 -4.44 18.13 4.07
CA LEU A 474 -4.34 18.61 5.46
C LEU A 474 -5.62 18.38 6.26
N LEU A 475 -6.75 18.12 5.60
CA LEU A 475 -8.01 17.81 6.29
C LEU A 475 -8.00 16.37 6.83
N PRO A 476 -8.73 16.09 7.93
CA PRO A 476 -8.91 14.73 8.43
C PRO A 476 -9.43 13.80 7.34
N VAL A 477 -9.08 12.53 7.42
CA VAL A 477 -9.51 11.49 6.46
C VAL A 477 -11.03 11.54 6.26
N SER A 478 -11.50 11.48 5.02
CA SER A 478 -12.92 11.69 4.69
C SER A 478 -13.90 10.79 5.44
N SER A 479 -13.50 9.57 5.79
CA SER A 479 -14.31 8.61 6.57
C SER A 479 -14.62 9.09 7.99
N SER A 480 -13.81 9.98 8.58
CA SER A 480 -14.03 10.52 9.93
C SER A 480 -15.01 11.69 9.97
N ILE A 481 -15.27 12.35 8.83
CA ILE A 481 -16.17 13.51 8.75
C ILE A 481 -17.45 13.13 8.00
N TYR A 482 -18.54 12.96 8.76
CA TYR A 482 -19.85 12.71 8.19
C TYR A 482 -20.71 13.99 8.19
N SER A 483 -21.05 14.49 6.99
CA SER A 483 -21.95 15.64 6.85
C SER A 483 -22.71 15.62 5.52
N PRO A 484 -23.98 15.17 5.52
CA PRO A 484 -24.86 15.23 4.34
C PRO A 484 -25.05 16.66 3.80
N PHE A 485 -25.03 17.67 4.68
CA PHE A 485 -25.13 19.08 4.29
C PHE A 485 -23.94 19.51 3.44
N LEU A 486 -22.73 19.07 3.78
CA LEU A 486 -21.52 19.41 3.04
C LEU A 486 -21.50 18.76 1.65
N VAL A 487 -22.00 17.53 1.54
CA VAL A 487 -22.21 16.83 0.26
C VAL A 487 -23.21 17.59 -0.61
N THR A 488 -24.33 18.04 -0.02
CA THR A 488 -25.37 18.80 -0.72
C THR A 488 -24.86 20.14 -1.20
N PHE A 489 -24.15 20.87 -0.34
CA PHE A 489 -23.51 22.13 -0.68
C PHE A 489 -22.51 21.95 -1.83
N GLY A 490 -21.67 20.90 -1.77
CA GLY A 490 -20.78 20.50 -2.87
C GLY A 490 -21.52 20.22 -4.18
N GLY A 491 -22.63 19.48 -4.12
CA GLY A 491 -23.45 19.18 -5.30
C GLY A 491 -24.08 20.43 -5.93
N LEU A 492 -24.64 21.33 -5.10
CA LEU A 492 -25.24 22.59 -5.58
C LEU A 492 -24.19 23.53 -6.20
N THR A 493 -23.03 23.68 -5.54
CA THR A 493 -21.92 24.49 -6.06
C THR A 493 -21.40 23.96 -7.39
N LEU A 494 -21.21 22.64 -7.53
CA LEU A 494 -20.81 22.02 -8.80
C LEU A 494 -21.86 22.16 -9.90
N SER A 495 -23.15 22.08 -9.54
CA SER A 495 -24.25 22.34 -10.48
C SER A 495 -24.20 23.76 -11.02
N VAL A 496 -24.01 24.77 -10.16
CA VAL A 496 -23.89 26.17 -10.59
C VAL A 496 -22.65 26.37 -11.48
N ILE A 497 -21.50 25.83 -11.08
CA ILE A 497 -20.26 25.93 -11.86
C ILE A 497 -20.44 25.30 -13.24
N SER A 498 -21.04 24.10 -13.32
CA SER A 498 -21.27 23.42 -14.58
C SER A 498 -22.28 24.17 -15.47
N ALA A 499 -23.35 24.74 -14.91
CA ALA A 499 -24.31 25.55 -15.66
C ALA A 499 -23.68 26.83 -16.23
N VAL A 500 -22.84 27.52 -15.44
CA VAL A 500 -22.09 28.71 -15.91
C VAL A 500 -21.07 28.33 -17.00
N PHE A 501 -20.39 27.19 -16.85
CA PHE A 501 -19.49 26.68 -17.87
C PHE A 501 -20.25 26.40 -19.18
N VAL A 502 -21.41 25.75 -19.10
CA VAL A 502 -22.25 25.47 -20.27
C VAL A 502 -22.68 26.76 -20.97
N TRP A 503 -23.15 27.75 -20.21
CA TRP A 503 -23.56 29.05 -20.73
C TRP A 503 -22.41 29.76 -21.47
N ARG A 504 -21.22 29.81 -20.84
CA ARG A 504 -20.06 30.51 -21.42
C ARG A 504 -19.40 29.77 -22.59
N VAL A 505 -19.39 28.45 -22.58
CA VAL A 505 -18.62 27.67 -23.57
C VAL A 505 -19.47 27.23 -24.75
N PHE A 506 -20.76 26.95 -24.56
CA PHE A 506 -21.61 26.42 -25.62
C PHE A 506 -22.62 27.45 -26.17
N ILE A 507 -23.09 28.40 -25.34
CA ILE A 507 -24.08 29.40 -25.80
C ILE A 507 -23.40 30.68 -26.28
N SER A 508 -22.50 31.30 -25.50
CA SER A 508 -21.96 32.62 -25.86
C SER A 508 -20.95 32.61 -27.01
N THR A 509 -20.42 31.44 -27.37
CA THR A 509 -19.35 31.28 -28.37
C THR A 509 -19.85 31.02 -29.80
N GLN A 510 -21.16 31.09 -30.07
CA GLN A 510 -21.74 30.81 -31.40
C GLN A 510 -21.28 29.44 -31.96
N LEU A 511 -21.07 28.43 -31.10
CA LEU A 511 -20.94 27.05 -31.55
C LEU A 511 -22.31 26.63 -32.13
N GLN A 512 -22.47 26.78 -33.43
CA GLN A 512 -23.64 26.43 -34.25
C GLN A 512 -23.91 24.91 -34.22
N VAL A 513 -24.28 24.40 -33.05
CA VAL A 513 -24.82 23.04 -32.89
C VAL A 513 -26.33 23.20 -32.85
N LYS A 514 -27.07 22.41 -33.65
CA LYS A 514 -28.53 22.39 -33.70
C LYS A 514 -29.12 22.47 -32.27
N CYS A 515 -30.12 23.32 -32.03
CA CYS A 515 -30.75 23.56 -30.71
C CYS A 515 -31.07 22.29 -29.90
N ARG A 516 -31.29 21.15 -30.57
CA ARG A 516 -31.55 19.85 -29.94
C ARG A 516 -30.45 19.35 -29.00
N TYR A 517 -29.19 19.77 -29.20
CA TYR A 517 -28.06 19.31 -28.38
C TYR A 517 -27.67 20.28 -27.26
N ALA A 518 -28.26 21.47 -27.21
CA ALA A 518 -27.99 22.48 -26.19
C ALA A 518 -28.62 22.13 -24.83
N ILE A 519 -29.69 21.32 -24.82
CA ILE A 519 -30.47 21.00 -23.61
C ILE A 519 -29.74 19.97 -22.73
N LEU A 520 -29.09 18.98 -23.33
CA LEU A 520 -28.47 17.86 -22.60
C LEU A 520 -27.44 18.30 -21.54
N PRO A 521 -26.52 19.26 -21.81
CA PRO A 521 -25.61 19.75 -20.79
C PRO A 521 -26.30 20.40 -19.57
N PHE A 522 -27.38 21.15 -19.77
CA PHE A 522 -28.17 21.73 -18.66
C PHE A 522 -28.89 20.67 -17.84
N VAL A 523 -29.43 19.64 -18.51
CA VAL A 523 -30.05 18.50 -17.83
C VAL A 523 -29.03 17.78 -16.94
N MET A 524 -27.81 17.58 -17.43
CA MET A 524 -26.73 16.98 -16.63
C MET A 524 -26.34 17.87 -15.44
N SER A 525 -26.21 19.18 -15.63
CA SER A 525 -26.01 20.11 -14.50
C SER A 525 -27.13 20.04 -13.46
N PHE A 526 -28.38 19.98 -13.90
CA PHE A 526 -29.51 19.81 -13.00
C PHE A 526 -29.46 18.49 -12.23
N PHE A 527 -29.09 17.37 -12.87
CA PHE A 527 -28.94 16.08 -12.19
C PHE A 527 -27.81 16.07 -11.16
N VAL A 528 -26.75 16.87 -11.32
CA VAL A 528 -25.73 17.07 -10.28
C VAL A 528 -26.34 17.70 -9.03
N ALA A 529 -27.22 18.70 -9.17
CA ALA A 529 -27.94 19.28 -8.02
C ALA A 529 -28.90 18.26 -7.38
N VAL A 530 -29.64 17.49 -8.19
CA VAL A 530 -30.54 16.44 -7.70
C VAL A 530 -29.78 15.38 -6.92
N ALA A 531 -28.57 15.00 -7.34
CA ALA A 531 -27.73 14.06 -6.61
C ALA A 531 -27.36 14.55 -5.20
N GLY A 532 -26.97 15.83 -5.08
CA GLY A 532 -26.71 16.44 -3.77
C GLY A 532 -27.95 16.43 -2.87
N LEU A 533 -29.12 16.79 -3.42
CA LEU A 533 -30.38 16.78 -2.68
C LEU A 533 -30.82 15.35 -2.29
N ALA A 534 -30.58 14.36 -3.15
CA ALA A 534 -30.89 12.96 -2.89
C ALA A 534 -30.11 12.42 -1.69
N VAL A 535 -28.84 12.83 -1.54
CA VAL A 535 -28.03 12.51 -0.35
C VAL A 535 -28.64 13.15 0.89
N LEU A 536 -29.04 14.42 0.83
CA LEU A 536 -29.69 15.09 1.96
C LEU A 536 -30.94 14.33 2.39
N VAL A 537 -31.86 14.09 1.47
CA VAL A 537 -33.14 13.42 1.72
C VAL A 537 -32.92 12.05 2.36
N THR A 538 -31.95 11.28 1.87
CA THR A 538 -31.71 9.92 2.35
C THR A 538 -31.03 9.89 3.72
N ARG A 539 -30.23 10.91 4.06
CA ARG A 539 -29.28 10.84 5.18
C ARG A 539 -29.53 11.83 6.32
N SER A 540 -30.36 12.87 6.14
CA SER A 540 -30.70 13.82 7.20
C SER A 540 -32.01 13.49 7.93
N SER A 541 -32.91 12.73 7.31
CA SER A 541 -34.21 12.40 7.90
C SER A 541 -34.21 11.01 8.53
N THR A 542 -34.56 10.93 9.81
CA THR A 542 -34.77 9.67 10.54
C THR A 542 -36.03 8.92 10.07
N SER A 543 -36.92 9.57 9.32
CA SER A 543 -38.15 9.01 8.78
C SER A 543 -38.38 9.43 7.32
N VAL A 544 -37.56 8.89 6.41
CA VAL A 544 -37.78 9.08 4.96
C VAL A 544 -38.99 8.25 4.52
N ALA A 545 -40.00 8.90 3.93
CA ALA A 545 -41.15 8.24 3.34
C ALA A 545 -40.71 7.15 2.34
N PRO A 546 -41.35 5.95 2.34
CA PRO A 546 -40.96 4.85 1.46
C PRO A 546 -40.90 5.22 -0.04
N VAL A 547 -41.80 6.11 -0.47
CA VAL A 547 -41.86 6.60 -1.86
C VAL A 547 -40.62 7.43 -2.21
N ALA A 548 -40.22 8.36 -1.34
CA ALA A 548 -39.03 9.19 -1.54
C ALA A 548 -37.75 8.33 -1.59
N ARG A 549 -37.65 7.31 -0.73
CA ARG A 549 -36.54 6.36 -0.72
C ARG A 549 -36.44 5.59 -2.04
N ARG A 550 -37.56 5.04 -2.53
CA ARG A 550 -37.59 4.31 -3.82
C ARG A 550 -37.24 5.23 -5.00
N ALA A 551 -37.69 6.49 -4.98
CA ALA A 551 -37.36 7.47 -6.01
C ALA A 551 -35.85 7.77 -6.05
N VAL A 552 -35.21 7.96 -4.89
CA VAL A 552 -33.75 8.15 -4.81
C VAL A 552 -33.01 6.91 -5.31
N GLN A 553 -33.45 5.70 -4.95
CA GLN A 553 -32.83 4.46 -5.42
C GLN A 553 -32.95 4.32 -6.95
N LEU A 554 -34.13 4.57 -7.51
CA LEU A 554 -34.34 4.54 -8.96
C LEU A 554 -33.43 5.54 -9.67
N PHE A 555 -33.34 6.77 -9.16
CA PHE A 555 -32.42 7.79 -9.67
C PHE A 555 -30.95 7.33 -9.58
N SER A 556 -30.56 6.76 -8.43
CA SER A 556 -29.18 6.33 -8.18
C SER A 556 -28.75 5.21 -9.12
N TRP A 557 -29.56 4.16 -9.29
CA TRP A 557 -29.29 3.09 -10.24
C TRP A 557 -29.32 3.58 -11.69
N SER A 558 -30.27 4.45 -12.04
CA SER A 558 -30.34 5.06 -13.37
C SER A 558 -29.09 5.89 -13.68
N SER A 559 -28.50 6.55 -12.68
CA SER A 559 -27.29 7.36 -12.87
C SER A 559 -26.05 6.55 -13.29
N LEU A 560 -26.02 5.24 -13.01
CA LEU A 560 -24.92 4.35 -13.43
C LEU A 560 -25.09 3.84 -14.86
N VAL A 561 -26.33 3.61 -15.29
CA VAL A 561 -26.65 2.91 -16.55
C VAL A 561 -26.98 3.89 -17.67
N LEU A 562 -27.82 4.88 -17.40
CA LEU A 562 -28.36 5.79 -18.40
C LEU A 562 -27.27 6.60 -19.14
N PRO A 563 -26.18 7.08 -18.50
CA PRO A 563 -25.12 7.78 -19.22
C PRO A 563 -24.39 6.94 -20.28
N LEU A 564 -24.39 5.61 -20.17
CA LEU A 564 -23.78 4.75 -21.19
C LEU A 564 -24.56 4.80 -22.51
N PHE A 565 -25.88 5.02 -22.45
CA PHE A 565 -26.76 5.09 -23.61
C PHE A 565 -26.94 6.52 -24.13
N LEU A 566 -27.07 7.49 -23.23
CA LEU A 566 -27.25 8.90 -23.60
C LEU A 566 -26.03 9.49 -24.32
N PHE A 567 -24.85 8.86 -24.21
CA PHE A 567 -23.64 9.27 -24.93
C PHE A 567 -23.83 9.35 -26.45
N VAL A 568 -24.71 8.52 -27.04
CA VAL A 568 -24.99 8.53 -28.49
C VAL A 568 -25.55 9.89 -28.95
N LEU A 569 -26.18 10.64 -28.04
CA LEU A 569 -26.73 11.97 -28.32
C LEU A 569 -25.68 13.07 -28.23
N VAL A 570 -24.46 12.78 -27.80
CA VAL A 570 -23.41 13.78 -27.56
C VAL A 570 -22.65 14.07 -28.86
N PRO A 571 -22.50 15.36 -29.24
CA PRO A 571 -21.72 15.73 -30.42
C PRO A 571 -20.29 15.18 -30.40
N LYS A 572 -19.72 14.89 -31.59
CA LYS A 572 -18.33 14.42 -31.78
C LYS A 572 -17.28 15.53 -31.58
N LYS A 573 -17.50 16.35 -30.56
CA LYS A 573 -16.68 17.51 -30.22
C LYS A 573 -16.07 17.28 -28.86
N THR A 574 -14.77 17.54 -28.73
CA THR A 574 -14.00 17.21 -27.53
C THR A 574 -14.60 17.88 -26.29
N GLY A 575 -15.02 19.15 -26.38
CA GLY A 575 -15.63 19.85 -25.25
C GLY A 575 -16.96 19.24 -24.79
N HIS A 576 -17.83 18.86 -25.73
CA HIS A 576 -19.11 18.21 -25.41
C HIS A 576 -18.91 16.83 -24.78
N ARG A 577 -18.00 16.00 -25.31
CA ARG A 577 -17.71 14.66 -24.77
C ARG A 577 -17.04 14.73 -23.40
N LEU A 578 -16.08 15.63 -23.23
CA LEU A 578 -15.41 15.84 -21.94
C LEU A 578 -16.42 16.27 -20.86
N PHE A 579 -17.24 17.29 -21.14
CA PHE A 579 -18.24 17.78 -20.19
C PHE A 579 -19.25 16.69 -19.83
N TYR A 580 -19.74 15.97 -20.84
CA TYR A 580 -20.71 14.90 -20.67
C TYR A 580 -20.19 13.80 -19.72
N TRP A 581 -19.00 13.28 -19.98
CA TRP A 581 -18.47 12.18 -19.16
C TRP A 581 -18.07 12.63 -17.76
N ILE A 582 -17.50 13.83 -17.61
CA ILE A 582 -17.21 14.39 -16.28
C ILE A 582 -18.50 14.53 -15.47
N THR A 583 -19.56 15.11 -16.05
CA THR A 583 -20.86 15.23 -15.35
C THR A 583 -21.54 13.89 -15.09
N ALA A 584 -21.47 12.95 -16.03
CA ALA A 584 -21.98 11.59 -15.85
C ALA A 584 -21.33 10.86 -14.66
N TRP A 585 -20.03 11.02 -14.43
CA TRP A 585 -19.33 10.39 -13.30
C TRP A 585 -19.42 11.19 -12.00
N MET A 586 -19.57 12.52 -12.08
CA MET A 586 -19.81 13.34 -10.89
C MET A 586 -21.09 12.95 -10.15
N ILE A 587 -22.17 12.61 -10.88
CA ILE A 587 -23.47 12.24 -10.28
C ILE A 587 -23.36 11.04 -9.31
N PRO A 588 -22.92 9.84 -9.75
CA PRO A 588 -22.77 8.70 -8.84
C PRO A 588 -21.70 8.94 -7.78
N TYR A 589 -20.65 9.71 -8.06
CA TYR A 589 -19.67 10.06 -7.03
C TYR A 589 -20.29 10.86 -5.88
N ILE A 590 -21.15 11.84 -6.17
CA ILE A 590 -21.88 12.61 -5.15
C ILE A 590 -22.78 11.69 -4.32
N LEU A 591 -23.50 10.78 -4.96
CA LEU A 591 -24.36 9.81 -4.28
C LEU A 591 -23.58 8.89 -3.32
N LEU A 592 -22.32 8.59 -3.65
CA LEU A 592 -21.39 7.76 -2.86
C LEU A 592 -20.56 8.55 -1.83
N SER A 593 -20.62 9.89 -1.84
CA SER A 593 -19.81 10.75 -0.97
C SER A 593 -20.47 10.98 0.39
N VAL A 594 -19.70 11.03 1.48
CA VAL A 594 -20.20 11.16 2.87
C VAL A 594 -19.89 12.51 3.52
N GLY A 595 -18.93 13.26 2.97
CA GLY A 595 -18.47 14.54 3.53
C GLY A 595 -17.94 15.52 2.47
N TYR A 596 -16.78 16.12 2.74
CA TYR A 596 -16.18 17.19 1.92
C TYR A 596 -15.63 16.71 0.55
N GLU A 597 -15.70 15.41 0.28
CA GLU A 597 -15.17 14.74 -0.91
C GLU A 597 -15.69 15.33 -2.22
N VAL A 598 -16.95 15.81 -2.23
CA VAL A 598 -17.54 16.48 -3.40
C VAL A 598 -16.83 17.77 -3.74
N LEU A 599 -16.43 18.56 -2.73
CA LEU A 599 -15.66 19.79 -2.93
C LEU A 599 -14.26 19.47 -3.45
N PHE A 600 -13.64 18.41 -2.91
CA PHE A 600 -12.36 17.91 -3.42
C PHE A 600 -12.45 17.55 -4.90
N LEU A 601 -13.46 16.79 -5.31
CA LEU A 601 -13.67 16.45 -6.72
C LEU A 601 -13.81 17.69 -7.58
N GLY A 602 -14.55 18.71 -7.13
CA GLY A 602 -14.71 19.97 -7.85
C GLY A 602 -13.40 20.71 -8.08
N VAL A 603 -12.57 20.82 -7.04
CA VAL A 603 -11.25 21.48 -7.13
C VAL A 603 -10.29 20.64 -7.99
N PHE A 604 -10.28 19.32 -7.82
CA PHE A 604 -9.50 18.39 -8.62
C PHE A 604 -9.82 18.51 -10.12
N LEU A 605 -11.10 18.50 -10.48
CA LEU A 605 -11.55 18.68 -11.87
C LEU A 605 -11.19 20.07 -12.41
N CYS A 606 -11.27 21.11 -11.58
CA CYS A 606 -10.84 22.46 -11.96
C CYS A 606 -9.34 22.49 -12.33
N VAL A 607 -8.46 21.90 -11.52
CA VAL A 607 -7.04 21.76 -11.84
C VAL A 607 -6.83 20.98 -13.14
N GLY A 608 -7.54 19.87 -13.32
CA GLY A 608 -7.48 19.08 -14.56
C GLY A 608 -7.93 19.83 -15.81
N LEU A 609 -9.02 20.61 -15.74
CA LEU A 609 -9.51 21.42 -16.87
C LEU A 609 -8.56 22.58 -17.19
N LEU A 610 -8.00 23.24 -16.16
CA LEU A 610 -6.96 24.25 -16.33
C LEU A 610 -5.69 23.65 -16.95
N TRP A 611 -5.34 22.41 -16.59
CA TRP A 611 -4.20 21.70 -17.14
C TRP A 611 -4.33 21.51 -18.66
N ILE A 612 -5.48 21.06 -19.15
CA ILE A 612 -5.75 20.95 -20.61
C ILE A 612 -5.47 22.28 -21.31
N GLN A 613 -5.99 23.37 -20.75
CA GLN A 613 -5.84 24.70 -21.33
C GLN A 613 -4.39 25.22 -21.29
N MET A 614 -3.65 24.92 -20.23
CA MET A 614 -2.26 25.37 -20.08
C MET A 614 -1.28 24.58 -20.97
N GLU A 615 -1.58 23.31 -21.26
CA GLU A 615 -0.79 22.46 -22.18
C GLU A 615 -0.96 22.80 -23.66
N LEU A 616 -2.03 23.53 -24.02
CA LEU A 616 -2.39 23.84 -25.40
C LEU A 616 -2.30 25.36 -25.67
N PRO A 617 -1.11 25.98 -25.54
CA PRO A 617 -0.96 27.44 -25.56
C PRO A 617 -1.30 28.08 -26.91
N ASN A 618 -1.04 27.39 -28.02
CA ASN A 618 -1.18 27.92 -29.39
C ASN A 618 -2.62 27.89 -29.92
N MET A 619 -3.54 27.27 -29.19
CA MET A 619 -4.97 27.21 -29.55
C MET A 619 -5.73 28.34 -28.86
N ALA A 620 -6.71 28.96 -29.53
CA ALA A 620 -7.67 29.82 -28.84
C ALA A 620 -8.55 28.98 -27.89
N ALA A 621 -8.88 29.49 -26.70
CA ALA A 621 -9.65 28.76 -25.69
C ALA A 621 -10.99 28.24 -26.22
N ASN A 622 -11.66 29.00 -27.09
CA ASN A 622 -12.94 28.60 -27.69
C ASN A 622 -12.77 27.52 -28.76
N LYS A 623 -11.63 27.51 -29.46
CA LYS A 623 -11.32 26.54 -30.54
C LYS A 623 -10.96 25.16 -30.00
N LEU A 624 -10.43 25.10 -28.77
CA LEU A 624 -10.14 23.85 -28.07
C LEU A 624 -11.39 22.97 -27.90
N TRP A 625 -12.51 23.60 -27.52
CA TRP A 625 -13.74 22.88 -27.22
C TRP A 625 -14.49 22.39 -28.47
N ASP A 626 -14.18 23.00 -29.62
CA ASP A 626 -14.79 22.70 -30.92
C ASP A 626 -13.95 21.72 -31.78
N LEU A 627 -12.84 21.20 -31.24
CA LEU A 627 -12.05 20.18 -31.92
C LEU A 627 -12.87 18.90 -32.09
N GLU A 628 -12.94 18.42 -33.33
CA GLU A 628 -13.48 17.10 -33.62
C GLU A 628 -12.65 16.02 -32.92
N THR A 629 -13.34 15.03 -32.37
CA THR A 629 -12.67 13.91 -31.72
C THR A 629 -12.00 13.05 -32.77
N ALA A 630 -10.67 12.92 -32.68
CA ALA A 630 -9.88 12.17 -33.67
C ALA A 630 -10.41 10.74 -33.82
N CYS A 631 -10.61 10.27 -35.06
CA CYS A 631 -10.90 8.87 -35.32
C CYS A 631 -9.62 8.05 -35.15
N LEU A 632 -9.71 6.87 -34.53
CA LEU A 632 -8.60 5.91 -34.37
C LEU A 632 -7.96 5.49 -35.72
N CYS A 633 -8.61 5.79 -36.87
CA CYS A 633 -8.30 5.19 -38.17
C CYS A 633 -7.46 6.05 -39.14
N THR A 634 -7.16 7.32 -38.85
CA THR A 634 -6.40 8.15 -39.82
C THR A 634 -4.90 8.00 -39.64
N ARG A 635 -4.33 6.88 -40.10
CA ARG A 635 -2.89 6.78 -40.36
C ARG A 635 -2.59 7.48 -41.68
N ASN A 636 -2.30 8.77 -41.64
CA ASN A 636 -1.79 9.45 -42.84
C ASN A 636 -0.36 8.97 -43.09
N ASN A 637 -0.18 8.22 -44.18
CA ASN A 637 1.09 7.65 -44.64
C ASN A 637 2.08 8.68 -45.22
N THR A 638 1.98 9.95 -44.83
CA THR A 638 3.03 10.92 -45.16
C THR A 638 4.17 10.74 -44.17
N LEU A 639 5.22 10.05 -44.63
CA LEU A 639 6.56 9.97 -44.06
C LEU A 639 7.12 11.40 -43.85
N GLN A 640 6.69 12.08 -42.79
CA GLN A 640 7.37 13.25 -42.27
C GLN A 640 8.21 12.80 -41.07
N THR A 641 9.53 12.90 -41.26
CA THR A 641 10.59 12.96 -40.25
C THR A 641 10.13 12.71 -38.82
N GLN A 642 10.39 11.50 -38.31
CA GLN A 642 10.25 11.13 -36.90
C GLN A 642 11.16 12.02 -36.04
N GLU A 643 10.69 13.21 -35.68
CA GLU A 643 11.26 14.01 -34.61
C GLU A 643 11.15 13.24 -33.27
N ARG A 644 12.14 13.44 -32.38
CA ARG A 644 12.23 12.81 -31.05
C ARG A 644 10.86 12.76 -30.36
N LEU A 645 10.31 11.56 -30.15
CA LEU A 645 8.99 11.40 -29.51
C LEU A 645 8.99 11.85 -28.03
N CYS A 646 10.14 11.81 -27.36
CA CYS A 646 10.27 12.25 -25.97
C CYS A 646 10.67 13.74 -25.88
N LYS A 647 9.68 14.65 -25.90
CA LYS A 647 9.87 16.08 -25.63
C LYS A 647 9.80 16.34 -24.11
N PHE A 648 10.41 17.43 -23.61
CA PHE A 648 10.32 17.83 -22.21
C PHE A 648 8.86 18.00 -21.74
N GLU A 649 7.98 18.47 -22.63
CA GLU A 649 6.54 18.57 -22.39
C GLU A 649 5.89 17.22 -22.07
N THR A 650 6.35 16.12 -22.69
CA THR A 650 5.83 14.77 -22.43
C THR A 650 6.20 14.31 -21.02
N LEU A 651 7.44 14.58 -20.58
CA LEU A 651 7.87 14.30 -19.21
C LEU A 651 7.07 15.11 -18.18
N ARG A 652 6.84 16.40 -18.47
CA ARG A 652 6.00 17.29 -17.65
C ARG A 652 4.56 16.78 -17.55
N ARG A 653 3.96 16.37 -18.67
CA ARG A 653 2.62 15.77 -18.70
C ARG A 653 2.56 14.47 -17.90
N ALA A 654 3.57 13.62 -17.99
CA ALA A 654 3.66 12.38 -17.21
C ALA A 654 3.76 12.66 -15.70
N LEU A 655 4.58 13.63 -15.30
CA LEU A 655 4.70 14.05 -13.90
C LEU A 655 3.37 14.56 -13.34
N PHE A 656 2.67 15.42 -14.09
CA PHE A 656 1.38 15.97 -13.66
C PHE A 656 0.28 14.91 -13.63
N PHE A 657 0.30 13.96 -14.57
CA PHE A 657 -0.60 12.82 -14.56
C PHE A 657 -0.41 11.97 -13.29
N ILE A 658 0.84 11.59 -12.96
CA ILE A 658 1.13 10.84 -11.73
C ILE A 658 0.79 11.66 -10.49
N PHE A 659 1.11 12.96 -10.47
CA PHE A 659 0.74 13.84 -9.36
C PHE A 659 -0.78 13.81 -9.10
N LEU A 660 -1.59 14.03 -10.13
CA LEU A 660 -3.05 13.97 -10.00
C LEU A 660 -3.54 12.56 -9.66
N LEU A 661 -2.91 11.53 -10.20
CA LEU A 661 -3.22 10.14 -9.90
C LEU A 661 -2.93 9.79 -8.43
N ILE A 662 -1.88 10.32 -7.81
CA ILE A 662 -1.63 10.08 -6.39
C ILE A 662 -2.56 10.94 -5.52
N VAL A 663 -2.76 12.21 -5.87
CA VAL A 663 -3.63 13.12 -5.11
C VAL A 663 -5.08 12.64 -5.10
N ILE A 664 -5.58 12.04 -6.17
CA ILE A 664 -6.96 11.54 -6.23
C ILE A 664 -7.20 10.34 -5.29
N PHE A 665 -6.17 9.52 -5.06
CA PHE A 665 -6.21 8.39 -4.13
C PHE A 665 -6.00 8.85 -2.69
N PHE A 666 -4.94 9.62 -2.43
CA PHE A 666 -4.47 9.91 -1.07
C PHE A 666 -4.80 11.32 -0.56
N GLY A 667 -5.39 12.17 -1.41
CA GLY A 667 -5.75 13.53 -1.04
C GLY A 667 -6.84 13.59 0.03
N ILE A 668 -7.77 12.64 0.04
CA ILE A 668 -8.92 12.59 0.96
C ILE A 668 -9.05 11.27 1.72
N ALA A 669 -8.22 10.28 1.39
CA ALA A 669 -8.23 8.93 1.97
C ALA A 669 -6.80 8.47 2.25
N ASP A 670 -6.67 7.41 3.05
CA ASP A 670 -5.42 6.70 3.33
C ASP A 670 -5.60 5.20 3.06
N VAL A 671 -4.53 4.41 3.21
CA VAL A 671 -4.62 2.94 3.06
C VAL A 671 -5.57 2.33 4.09
N SER A 672 -5.64 2.88 5.31
CA SER A 672 -6.52 2.37 6.35
C SER A 672 -8.01 2.50 5.99
N THR A 673 -8.39 3.56 5.26
CA THR A 673 -9.75 3.77 4.74
C THR A 673 -10.17 2.69 3.74
N LEU A 674 -9.23 2.15 2.96
CA LEU A 674 -9.53 1.03 2.05
C LEU A 674 -9.86 -0.25 2.83
N ASN A 675 -9.25 -0.43 4.00
CA ASN A 675 -9.54 -1.57 4.89
C ASN A 675 -10.81 -1.35 5.71
N LYS A 676 -11.07 -0.11 6.15
CA LYS A 676 -12.24 0.30 6.94
C LYS A 676 -13.36 0.79 6.00
N LEU A 677 -14.01 -0.16 5.33
CA LEU A 677 -15.09 0.14 4.38
C LEU A 677 -16.31 0.77 5.09
N ASP A 678 -16.59 2.03 4.76
CA ASP A 678 -17.72 2.78 5.31
C ASP A 678 -19.05 2.35 4.68
N ILE A 679 -19.92 1.71 5.48
CA ILE A 679 -21.25 1.27 5.04
C ILE A 679 -22.14 2.41 4.55
N ARG A 680 -21.91 3.66 4.98
CA ARG A 680 -22.77 4.82 4.66
C ARG A 680 -22.76 5.17 3.18
N ILE A 681 -21.75 4.73 2.43
CA ILE A 681 -21.65 4.96 0.98
C ILE A 681 -22.79 4.29 0.21
N THR A 682 -23.41 3.23 0.74
CA THR A 682 -24.41 2.42 0.02
C THR A 682 -25.85 2.90 0.17
N TYR A 683 -26.13 3.84 1.09
CA TYR A 683 -27.48 4.21 1.50
C TYR A 683 -28.38 4.75 0.39
N CYS A 684 -27.81 5.38 -0.64
CA CYS A 684 -28.59 5.88 -1.79
C CYS A 684 -29.02 4.76 -2.76
N PHE A 685 -28.37 3.59 -2.69
CA PHE A 685 -28.53 2.49 -3.66
C PHE A 685 -29.30 1.30 -3.11
N VAL A 686 -29.01 0.86 -1.88
CA VAL A 686 -29.55 -0.38 -1.31
C VAL A 686 -30.11 -0.17 0.09
N THR A 687 -31.11 -0.98 0.47
CA THR A 687 -31.70 -0.98 1.81
C THR A 687 -31.15 -2.09 2.70
N GLN A 688 -30.78 -3.24 2.13
CA GLN A 688 -30.14 -4.34 2.84
C GLN A 688 -28.63 -4.29 2.56
N ILE A 689 -27.84 -4.23 3.63
CA ILE A 689 -26.39 -4.07 3.53
C ILE A 689 -25.75 -5.45 3.58
N GLU A 690 -25.26 -5.90 2.43
CA GLU A 690 -24.37 -7.05 2.35
C GLU A 690 -22.93 -6.55 2.24
N HIS A 691 -21.98 -7.22 2.90
CA HIS A 691 -20.56 -6.84 2.86
C HIS A 691 -20.03 -6.69 1.42
N GLY A 692 -20.45 -7.58 0.49
CA GLY A 692 -20.06 -7.50 -0.92
C GLY A 692 -20.52 -6.21 -1.62
N SER A 693 -21.70 -5.69 -1.28
CA SER A 693 -22.22 -4.45 -1.86
C SER A 693 -21.40 -3.23 -1.45
N VAL A 694 -20.93 -3.18 -0.20
CA VAL A 694 -20.09 -2.08 0.31
C VAL A 694 -18.75 -2.08 -0.40
N VAL A 695 -18.12 -3.25 -0.59
CA VAL A 695 -16.86 -3.40 -1.34
C VAL A 695 -17.04 -2.88 -2.77
N TYR A 696 -18.10 -3.30 -3.46
CA TYR A 696 -18.38 -2.89 -4.84
C TYR A 696 -18.51 -1.36 -4.97
N PHE A 697 -19.29 -0.73 -4.10
CA PHE A 697 -19.50 0.72 -4.13
C PHE A 697 -18.25 1.52 -3.72
N ALA A 698 -17.42 0.99 -2.83
CA ALA A 698 -16.14 1.59 -2.49
C ALA A 698 -15.18 1.58 -3.69
N ILE A 699 -15.05 0.45 -4.39
CA ILE A 699 -14.25 0.34 -5.63
C ILE A 699 -14.78 1.31 -6.68
N LEU A 700 -16.10 1.36 -6.88
CA LEU A 700 -16.72 2.27 -7.84
C LEU A 700 -16.43 3.74 -7.51
N LYS A 701 -16.55 4.14 -6.24
CA LYS A 701 -16.26 5.50 -5.78
C LYS A 701 -14.82 5.93 -6.08
N ILE A 702 -13.86 5.02 -5.93
CA ILE A 702 -12.45 5.26 -6.26
C ILE A 702 -12.25 5.36 -7.78
N LEU A 703 -12.93 4.52 -8.56
CA LEU A 703 -12.79 4.47 -10.02
C LEU A 703 -13.33 5.72 -10.73
N LEU A 704 -14.42 6.32 -10.25
CA LEU A 704 -15.10 7.42 -10.95
C LEU A 704 -14.20 8.64 -11.21
N PRO A 705 -13.49 9.21 -10.21
CA PRO A 705 -12.58 10.33 -10.46
C PRO A 705 -11.37 9.93 -11.33
N LEU A 706 -10.92 8.67 -11.24
CA LEU A 706 -9.80 8.15 -12.06
C LEU A 706 -10.16 8.11 -13.54
N LEU A 707 -11.40 7.74 -13.87
CA LEU A 707 -11.90 7.80 -15.25
C LEU A 707 -11.86 9.24 -15.78
N CYS A 708 -12.27 10.22 -14.97
CA CYS A 708 -12.16 11.65 -15.34
C CYS A 708 -10.70 12.04 -15.64
N LEU A 709 -9.74 11.62 -14.81
CA LEU A 709 -8.31 11.86 -15.06
C LEU A 709 -7.83 11.22 -16.36
N GLY A 710 -8.26 9.99 -16.66
CA GLY A 710 -7.97 9.30 -17.91
C GLY A 710 -8.45 10.06 -19.15
N ILE A 711 -9.68 10.59 -19.11
CA ILE A 711 -10.25 11.41 -20.20
C ILE A 711 -9.46 12.72 -20.36
N ILE A 712 -9.13 13.39 -19.25
CA ILE A 712 -8.33 14.63 -19.26
C ILE A 712 -6.94 14.37 -19.86
N GLY A 713 -6.22 13.34 -19.41
CA GLY A 713 -4.90 12.98 -19.93
C GLY A 713 -4.92 12.61 -21.41
N SER A 714 -5.97 11.89 -21.84
CA SER A 714 -6.18 11.55 -23.24
C SER A 714 -6.41 12.79 -24.10
N ALA A 715 -7.27 13.72 -23.65
CA ALA A 715 -7.53 14.97 -24.37
C ALA A 715 -6.28 15.83 -24.54
N ILE A 716 -5.42 15.90 -23.52
CA ILE A 716 -4.13 16.62 -23.59
C ILE A 716 -3.23 16.00 -24.65
N GLN A 717 -3.12 14.67 -24.67
CA GLN A 717 -2.16 14.01 -25.54
C GLN A 717 -2.64 13.92 -26.99
N THR A 718 -3.94 13.79 -27.24
CA THR A 718 -4.51 13.78 -28.59
C THR A 718 -4.40 15.14 -29.27
N HIS A 719 -4.62 16.23 -28.52
CA HIS A 719 -4.64 17.58 -29.08
C HIS A 719 -3.32 18.33 -28.94
N GLY A 720 -2.44 17.89 -28.02
CA GLY A 720 -1.14 18.51 -27.75
C GLY A 720 -0.06 18.16 -28.77
N ASN A 721 -0.27 17.12 -29.57
CA ASN A 721 0.69 16.65 -30.59
C ASN A 721 0.05 16.73 -31.98
N GLN A 722 -0.47 17.89 -32.39
CA GLN A 722 -1.08 18.07 -33.72
C GLN A 722 -0.15 17.76 -34.90
N GLU A 723 1.16 17.72 -34.66
CA GLU A 723 2.19 17.36 -35.64
C GLU A 723 2.38 15.84 -35.81
N SER A 724 1.91 15.02 -34.86
CA SER A 724 2.03 13.56 -34.92
C SER A 724 0.74 12.94 -35.45
N SER A 725 0.83 12.27 -36.59
CA SER A 725 -0.27 11.64 -37.32
C SER A 725 -0.88 10.40 -36.66
N ALA A 726 -0.57 10.10 -35.38
CA ALA A 726 -1.10 8.94 -34.65
C ALA A 726 -1.38 9.22 -33.15
N PRO A 727 -2.64 9.46 -32.74
CA PRO A 727 -3.00 9.68 -31.32
C PRO A 727 -2.63 8.49 -30.41
N TYR A 728 -2.61 7.28 -30.97
CA TYR A 728 -2.19 6.06 -30.28
C TYR A 728 -0.72 6.12 -29.82
N GLU A 729 0.21 6.49 -30.71
CA GLU A 729 1.65 6.51 -30.40
C GLU A 729 1.99 7.57 -29.34
N ALA A 730 1.32 8.72 -29.41
CA ALA A 730 1.44 9.77 -28.42
C ALA A 730 0.99 9.29 -27.03
N LEU A 731 -0.11 8.53 -26.96
CA LEU A 731 -0.64 7.97 -25.71
C LEU A 731 0.30 6.91 -25.11
N VAL A 732 0.82 6.01 -25.96
CA VAL A 732 1.82 5.00 -25.56
C VAL A 732 3.08 5.69 -25.02
N THR A 733 3.51 6.79 -25.64
CA THR A 733 4.66 7.56 -25.16
C THR A 733 4.39 8.16 -23.77
N LEU A 734 3.22 8.76 -23.54
CA LEU A 734 2.85 9.28 -22.22
C LEU A 734 2.79 8.16 -21.17
N ALA A 735 2.13 7.04 -21.48
CA ALA A 735 2.03 5.88 -20.60
C ALA A 735 3.41 5.30 -20.26
N GLY A 736 4.32 5.23 -21.23
CA GLY A 736 5.69 4.79 -21.01
C GLY A 736 6.48 5.76 -20.10
N CYS A 737 6.32 7.08 -20.27
CA CYS A 737 6.95 8.06 -19.37
C CYS A 737 6.42 7.91 -17.93
N CYS A 738 5.11 7.73 -17.78
CA CYS A 738 4.52 7.44 -16.47
C CYS A 738 5.06 6.12 -15.89
N THR A 739 5.24 5.09 -16.72
CA THR A 739 5.84 3.81 -16.29
C THR A 739 7.25 4.00 -15.75
N ILE A 740 8.10 4.75 -16.46
CA ILE A 740 9.47 5.08 -16.01
C ILE A 740 9.45 5.78 -14.65
N LEU A 741 8.58 6.79 -14.48
CA LEU A 741 8.46 7.51 -13.22
C LEU A 741 7.92 6.61 -12.10
N SER A 742 6.94 5.75 -12.37
CA SER A 742 6.36 4.83 -11.39
C SER A 742 7.33 3.71 -10.98
N ASN A 743 8.28 3.31 -11.83
CA ASN A 743 9.33 2.36 -11.48
C ASN A 743 10.18 2.87 -10.29
N LEU A 744 10.32 4.19 -10.13
CA LEU A 744 10.98 4.77 -8.94
C LEU A 744 10.19 4.47 -7.66
N PHE A 745 8.86 4.56 -7.71
CA PHE A 745 7.98 4.22 -6.59
C PHE A 745 8.09 2.73 -6.26
N ILE A 746 8.09 1.86 -7.28
CA ILE A 746 8.22 0.41 -7.10
C ILE A 746 9.54 0.08 -6.38
N VAL A 747 10.66 0.62 -6.85
CA VAL A 747 11.96 0.38 -6.22
C VAL A 747 11.97 0.90 -4.78
N GLN A 748 11.53 2.14 -4.56
CA GLN A 748 11.56 2.73 -3.22
C GLN A 748 10.67 1.98 -2.22
N PHE A 749 9.42 1.67 -2.58
CA PHE A 749 8.52 0.92 -1.70
C PHE A 749 8.99 -0.52 -1.47
N PHE A 750 9.61 -1.16 -2.47
CA PHE A 750 10.22 -2.47 -2.27
C PHE A 750 11.37 -2.42 -1.25
N MET A 751 12.19 -1.36 -1.29
CA MET A 751 13.24 -1.14 -0.29
C MET A 751 12.65 -0.90 1.10
N TRP A 752 11.48 -0.26 1.18
CA TRP A 752 10.77 0.06 2.42
C TRP A 752 9.82 -1.04 2.94
N LEU A 753 9.68 -2.17 2.26
CA LEU A 753 8.87 -3.30 2.74
C LEU A 753 9.28 -3.70 4.16
N ARG A 754 8.30 -3.74 5.06
CA ARG A 754 8.46 -4.15 6.46
C ARG A 754 8.08 -5.62 6.60
N VAL A 755 8.87 -6.35 7.39
CA VAL A 755 8.63 -7.76 7.77
C VAL A 755 8.44 -7.92 9.28
N GLU A 756 8.58 -6.81 10.01
CA GLU A 756 8.53 -6.71 11.46
C GLU A 756 7.65 -5.51 11.84
N GLY A 757 7.16 -5.50 13.08
CA GLY A 757 6.21 -4.53 13.59
C GLY A 757 4.78 -5.06 13.55
N SER A 758 3.80 -4.16 13.66
CA SER A 758 2.39 -4.54 13.70
C SER A 758 1.89 -5.10 12.38
N TRP A 759 0.82 -5.88 12.45
CA TRP A 759 0.11 -6.38 11.26
C TRP A 759 -0.34 -5.23 10.35
N LEU A 760 -0.76 -4.09 10.92
CA LEU A 760 -1.07 -2.90 10.14
C LEU A 760 0.17 -2.31 9.46
N ALA A 761 1.31 -2.20 10.14
CA ALA A 761 2.54 -1.67 9.54
C ALA A 761 3.06 -2.56 8.40
N ILE A 762 3.02 -3.88 8.58
CA ILE A 762 3.38 -4.84 7.54
C ILE A 762 2.38 -4.74 6.38
N GLY A 763 1.08 -4.82 6.66
CA GLY A 763 0.02 -4.75 5.66
C GLY A 763 0.01 -3.44 4.87
N THR A 764 0.23 -2.30 5.51
CA THR A 764 0.34 -1.00 4.85
C THR A 764 1.57 -0.91 3.96
N SER A 765 2.73 -1.42 4.39
CA SER A 765 3.93 -1.47 3.54
C SER A 765 3.73 -2.31 2.27
N ILE A 766 3.03 -3.45 2.39
CA ILE A 766 2.66 -4.30 1.25
C ILE A 766 1.66 -3.59 0.35
N ALA A 767 0.65 -2.93 0.93
CA ALA A 767 -0.34 -2.17 0.17
C ALA A 767 0.29 -1.01 -0.60
N HIS A 768 1.22 -0.25 -0.01
CA HIS A 768 1.97 0.80 -0.71
C HIS A 768 2.72 0.23 -1.92
N TYR A 769 3.42 -0.90 -1.74
CA TYR A 769 4.10 -1.57 -2.84
C TYR A 769 3.13 -2.07 -3.93
N GLY A 770 2.01 -2.66 -3.53
CA GLY A 770 0.96 -3.12 -4.45
C GLY A 770 0.35 -1.98 -5.27
N ILE A 771 0.02 -0.85 -4.63
CA ILE A 771 -0.49 0.35 -5.30
C ILE A 771 0.56 0.89 -6.28
N ALA A 772 1.84 0.95 -5.88
CA ALA A 772 2.91 1.41 -6.74
C ALA A 772 3.07 0.57 -8.02
N MET A 773 2.99 -0.77 -7.91
CA MET A 773 2.96 -1.66 -9.08
C MET A 773 1.73 -1.40 -9.96
N GLY A 774 0.58 -1.12 -9.34
CA GLY A 774 -0.67 -0.83 -10.03
C GLY A 774 -0.66 0.47 -10.83
N ILE A 775 0.14 1.48 -10.46
CA ILE A 775 0.16 2.80 -11.13
C ILE A 775 0.45 2.68 -12.63
N SER A 776 1.42 1.86 -13.03
CA SER A 776 1.78 1.67 -14.45
C SER A 776 0.61 1.14 -15.26
N LEU A 777 0.01 0.03 -14.79
CA LEU A 777 -1.11 -0.62 -15.46
C LEU A 777 -2.34 0.30 -15.47
N LEU A 778 -2.65 0.91 -14.33
CA LEU A 778 -3.76 1.83 -14.18
C LEU A 778 -3.61 3.03 -15.12
N THR A 779 -2.42 3.62 -15.22
CA THR A 779 -2.16 4.73 -16.14
C THR A 779 -2.44 4.33 -17.58
N PHE A 780 -1.92 3.17 -18.02
CA PHE A 780 -2.19 2.66 -19.37
C PHE A 780 -3.70 2.50 -19.59
N VAL A 781 -4.38 1.75 -18.72
CA VAL A 781 -5.81 1.48 -18.84
C VAL A 781 -6.64 2.77 -18.84
N LEU A 782 -6.39 3.71 -17.93
CA LEU A 782 -7.13 4.97 -17.84
C LEU A 782 -6.95 5.85 -19.08
N LEU A 783 -5.74 5.93 -19.64
CA LEU A 783 -5.51 6.68 -20.87
C LEU A 783 -6.25 6.03 -22.06
N PHE A 784 -6.20 4.70 -22.21
CA PHE A 784 -6.89 4.04 -23.32
C PHE A 784 -8.42 4.07 -23.19
N ILE A 785 -8.96 3.92 -21.98
CA ILE A 785 -10.38 4.11 -21.71
C ILE A 785 -10.77 5.57 -22.01
N GLY A 786 -9.97 6.54 -21.54
CA GLY A 786 -10.19 7.95 -21.81
C GLY A 786 -10.23 8.29 -23.30
N LEU A 787 -9.30 7.72 -24.08
CA LEU A 787 -9.31 7.83 -25.54
C LEU A 787 -10.58 7.20 -26.14
N GLY A 788 -10.94 6.00 -25.72
CA GLY A 788 -12.19 5.34 -26.14
C GLY A 788 -13.42 6.20 -25.87
N MET A 789 -13.51 6.78 -24.67
CA MET A 789 -14.59 7.68 -24.26
C MET A 789 -14.67 8.97 -25.09
N LEU A 790 -13.52 9.48 -25.53
CA LEU A 790 -13.45 10.62 -26.45
C LEU A 790 -13.76 10.22 -27.89
N CYS A 791 -13.51 8.98 -28.33
CA CYS A 791 -13.54 8.57 -29.73
C CYS A 791 -14.69 7.61 -30.12
N LEU A 792 -15.48 7.09 -29.17
CA LEU A 792 -16.56 6.13 -29.42
C LEU A 792 -17.52 6.57 -30.54
N GLU A 793 -17.78 5.67 -31.50
CA GLU A 793 -18.76 5.83 -32.57
C GLU A 793 -19.66 4.58 -32.67
N PHE A 794 -20.96 4.80 -32.88
CA PHE A 794 -21.93 3.74 -33.17
C PHE A 794 -22.48 3.89 -34.60
N PRO A 795 -22.63 2.79 -35.38
CA PRO A 795 -22.27 1.42 -35.03
C PRO A 795 -20.75 1.24 -34.93
N MET A 796 -20.31 0.40 -33.98
CA MET A 796 -18.91 -0.02 -33.86
C MET A 796 -18.48 -0.61 -35.20
N LYS A 797 -17.77 0.16 -36.04
CA LYS A 797 -16.99 -0.43 -37.12
C LYS A 797 -15.84 -1.17 -36.44
N LEU A 798 -16.05 -2.45 -36.15
CA LEU A 798 -14.99 -3.41 -35.89
C LEU A 798 -14.09 -3.40 -37.14
N CYS A 799 -13.09 -2.53 -37.13
CA CYS A 799 -12.05 -2.53 -38.13
C CYS A 799 -11.15 -3.74 -37.82
N MET A 800 -11.65 -4.94 -38.14
CA MET A 800 -10.80 -6.09 -38.31
C MET A 800 -9.87 -5.75 -39.47
N SER A 801 -8.61 -5.45 -39.14
CA SER A 801 -7.43 -5.68 -39.94
C SER A 801 -7.74 -6.27 -41.33
N SER A 802 -7.81 -5.42 -42.36
CA SER A 802 -7.47 -5.89 -43.71
C SER A 802 -5.99 -6.26 -43.67
N ARG A 803 -5.70 -7.56 -43.55
CA ARG A 803 -4.38 -8.11 -43.88
C ARG A 803 -4.03 -7.65 -45.30
N GLN A 804 -3.14 -6.68 -45.43
CA GLN A 804 -2.47 -6.42 -46.70
C GLN A 804 -1.51 -7.57 -46.96
N SER A 805 -1.93 -8.44 -47.88
CA SER A 805 -1.14 -9.13 -48.90
C SER A 805 0.38 -9.17 -48.69
N PHE A 806 0.89 -10.32 -48.27
CA PHE A 806 2.24 -10.77 -48.60
C PHE A 806 2.14 -11.93 -49.60
N HIS A 807 2.87 -11.79 -50.71
CA HIS A 807 3.21 -12.78 -51.73
C HIS A 807 2.09 -13.26 -52.68
N THR A 808 1.92 -12.52 -53.78
CA THR A 808 1.79 -13.16 -55.10
C THR A 808 3.19 -13.59 -55.54
N LEU A 809 3.41 -14.90 -55.60
CA LEU A 809 4.46 -15.50 -56.41
C LEU A 809 4.07 -15.30 -57.88
N ASP A 810 4.83 -14.49 -58.62
CA ASP A 810 4.86 -14.61 -60.07
C ASP A 810 5.74 -15.82 -60.43
N PRO A 811 5.23 -16.77 -61.24
CA PRO A 811 6.06 -17.81 -61.82
C PRO A 811 6.65 -17.29 -63.13
N LEU A 812 7.97 -17.10 -63.17
CA LEU A 812 8.85 -17.33 -64.33
C LEU A 812 10.30 -17.18 -63.91
#